data_AF-A0A8S0RX22-F1
#
_entry.id   AF-A0A8S0RX22-F1
#
_cell.length_a   1.000
_cell.length_b   1.000
_cell.length_c   1.000
_cell.angle_alpha   90.00
_cell.angle_beta   90.00
_cell.angle_gamma   90.00
#
_symmetry.space_group_name_H-M   'P 1'
#
loop_
_entity.id
_entity.type
_entity.pdbx_description
1 polymer ?
#
loop_
_entity_poly.entity_id
_entity_poly.type
_entity_poly.pdbx_seq_one_letter_code
_entity_poly.pdbx_strand_id
1 'polypeptide(L)'
;MKPLLGFNMRVFRLFMVALWFLPALGQLPSQDILALLEFKKGIKHDPSGFVVDSWNDESIDFNGCPASWNGIMCTGGNVAAVVLDNLGLSADVDLSVFSNLTMLVKLSISNNSITGTLSNKIGDFKSLEYLDISDNMFFSSLPPEIGNLRSLKNLSLAGNNFSGSIPDSISGLASIHALDLSCNSLSGPLPSSLTRLTGLVYLNLSVNGFTKSIPKGLEMMTQLEVLDLHGNMLDGKLDPEFLRLTTASHVDLSGNLLVSSSKEQRNFLLSISPTVNHLNLSYNLLTGSLVSGGEVGAFGNLKVLDLSYNQLSGELPGFNFVYDLQVLKLSNNKFSGFIPNNLLKGDSLVLTELDLSGNNLTGPTSMITSTTLQFLNLSSNMLFGELPILTGSCIVIDLSKNQFEGNLTRMLKWGNIEILDLSQNRLSGSIPEVTAQFLRLNYFNLSRNSLNGSLPKVITLFPKLTVLDASFNQLEGPLLTSLFTSYTLQELHLQNNKLAGNINFSPRMNESNFRVLDLSHNQLSGYFPDGFGSLTGLQMLNIGGNNFSGSLPTSLGENSTLTSLDISQNHFTGPLPKTLPNSFQSFNASYNDLSGVVPENLRKFPLSSFYPGNSELQFPNPPSGSNRGPSGNHHGKHMKTIIIVVVIIACVIAVAILILLGIFIHCKRTSKRPSPHVTNKDVHRQTSTKPCSFAGRDSGGSLVVSAEDLVTGRKGSSSEIISPDEKMAAITGFSPSKTSHFSWSPESGDSYAADSLSRLDIRSPDRLAGELHFLDETISFKAEELSKAPAEVLGRSSHGTSYRATLDNGLFLTVKWLREGVAKPRKEFAKEAKKFANIRHPNVVGLRGYYWGPTQHEKLILSDYISPGSLASFLYGITGLYILSCKVFCC
;
A
#
# COMPACT_ATOMS: atom_id res chain seq x y z
N MET A 1 -47.45 40.13 83.00
CA MET A 1 -46.46 40.09 84.10
C MET A 1 -45.86 38.69 84.15
N LYS A 2 -44.52 38.60 84.16
CA LYS A 2 -43.64 37.46 84.50
C LYS A 2 -43.60 37.26 86.05
N PRO A 3 -42.90 36.28 86.67
CA PRO A 3 -42.49 34.91 86.27
C PRO A 3 -42.42 33.85 87.44
N LEU A 4 -41.78 32.68 87.16
CA LEU A 4 -41.03 31.72 88.04
C LEU A 4 -41.82 30.54 88.68
N LEU A 5 -41.33 29.30 88.81
CA LEU A 5 -40.13 28.57 88.33
C LEU A 5 -40.29 27.08 88.76
N GLY A 6 -39.77 26.13 87.97
CA GLY A 6 -39.25 24.87 88.51
C GLY A 6 -39.73 23.57 87.87
N PHE A 7 -39.13 23.15 86.75
CA PHE A 7 -39.12 21.72 86.38
C PHE A 7 -37.81 21.31 85.69
N ASN A 8 -37.02 20.54 86.45
CA ASN A 8 -36.02 19.53 86.08
C ASN A 8 -35.16 19.70 84.80
N MET A 9 -34.03 20.40 84.95
CA MET A 9 -32.90 20.44 84.01
C MET A 9 -32.09 19.13 83.84
N ARG A 10 -32.39 18.06 84.58
CA ARG A 10 -31.63 16.79 84.47
C ARG A 10 -32.14 15.86 83.35
N VAL A 11 -33.45 15.86 83.08
CA VAL A 11 -34.04 14.98 82.04
C VAL A 11 -33.75 15.52 80.63
N PHE A 12 -33.77 16.85 80.46
CA PHE A 12 -33.45 17.47 79.17
C PHE A 12 -31.96 17.35 78.80
N ARG A 13 -31.06 17.34 79.79
CA ARG A 13 -29.63 17.07 79.56
C ARG A 13 -29.38 15.59 79.22
N LEU A 14 -30.10 14.64 79.81
CA LEU A 14 -30.00 13.22 79.43
C LEU A 14 -30.55 12.96 78.03
N PHE A 15 -31.61 13.67 77.62
CA PHE A 15 -32.14 13.56 76.25
C PHE A 15 -31.21 14.22 75.20
N MET A 16 -30.58 15.36 75.53
CA MET A 16 -29.60 16.01 74.65
C MET A 16 -28.27 15.25 74.57
N VAL A 17 -27.86 14.57 75.65
CA VAL A 17 -26.69 13.68 75.62
C VAL A 17 -27.00 12.40 74.85
N ALA A 18 -28.22 11.85 74.92
CA ALA A 18 -28.65 10.74 74.07
C ALA A 18 -28.73 11.11 72.57
N LEU A 19 -29.03 12.37 72.22
CA LEU A 19 -28.93 12.86 70.84
C LEU A 19 -27.50 13.15 70.37
N TRP A 20 -26.53 13.25 71.28
CA TRP A 20 -25.09 13.37 70.96
C TRP A 20 -24.37 12.02 70.95
N PHE A 21 -25.06 10.93 71.36
CA PHE A 21 -24.59 9.54 71.29
C PHE A 21 -25.47 8.69 70.36
N LEU A 22 -26.01 9.30 69.29
CA LEU A 22 -26.14 8.54 68.06
C LEU A 22 -24.71 8.41 67.51
N PRO A 23 -24.11 7.21 67.47
CA PRO A 23 -23.04 7.01 66.51
C PRO A 23 -23.66 7.42 65.17
N ALA A 24 -22.89 8.11 64.33
CA ALA A 24 -23.18 8.11 62.91
C ALA A 24 -23.53 6.65 62.54
N LEU A 25 -24.80 6.38 62.28
CA LEU A 25 -25.16 5.16 61.57
C LEU A 25 -24.38 5.30 60.28
N GLY A 26 -23.29 4.55 60.17
CA GLY A 26 -22.47 4.51 58.97
C GLY A 26 -23.44 4.37 57.82
N GLN A 27 -23.54 5.40 57.00
CA GLN A 27 -24.37 5.38 55.81
C GLN A 27 -23.85 4.19 55.01
N LEU A 28 -24.69 3.16 54.83
CA LEU A 28 -24.33 1.99 54.04
C LEU A 28 -23.74 2.49 52.72
N PRO A 29 -22.60 1.93 52.25
CA PRO A 29 -22.00 2.34 51.00
C PRO A 29 -23.06 2.33 49.89
N SER A 30 -23.09 3.36 49.05
CA SER A 30 -24.03 3.40 47.95
C SER A 30 -23.87 2.16 47.07
N GLN A 31 -24.94 1.79 46.38
CA GLN A 31 -24.93 0.64 45.48
C GLN A 31 -23.84 0.78 44.39
N ASP A 32 -23.52 2.02 44.00
CA ASP A 32 -22.45 2.35 43.07
C ASP A 32 -21.07 1.98 43.62
N ILE A 33 -20.78 2.36 44.86
CA ILE A 33 -19.51 2.02 45.54
C ILE A 33 -19.36 0.50 45.64
N LEU A 34 -20.42 -0.22 46.00
CA LEU A 34 -20.39 -1.68 46.10
C LEU A 34 -20.09 -2.34 44.75
N ALA A 35 -20.65 -1.83 43.64
CA ALA A 35 -20.36 -2.32 42.30
C ALA A 35 -18.89 -2.13 41.90
N LEU A 36 -18.33 -0.94 42.17
CA LEU A 36 -16.93 -0.63 41.92
C LEU A 36 -15.97 -1.48 42.77
N LEU A 37 -16.28 -1.67 44.06
CA LEU A 37 -15.50 -2.55 44.93
C LEU A 37 -15.58 -4.01 44.52
N GLU A 38 -16.71 -4.46 43.97
CA GLU A 38 -16.82 -5.81 43.42
C GLU A 38 -15.93 -5.99 42.18
N PHE A 39 -15.89 -5.00 41.28
CA PHE A 39 -14.93 -5.01 40.17
C PHE A 39 -13.48 -5.06 40.66
N LYS A 40 -13.14 -4.25 41.67
CA LYS A 40 -11.80 -4.21 42.28
C LYS A 40 -11.35 -5.60 42.75
N LYS A 41 -12.25 -6.42 43.32
CA LYS A 41 -11.91 -7.79 43.77
C LYS A 41 -11.42 -8.70 42.64
N GLY A 42 -11.83 -8.43 41.40
CA GLY A 42 -11.41 -9.19 40.23
C GLY A 42 -10.04 -8.79 39.67
N ILE A 43 -9.44 -7.70 40.14
CA ILE A 43 -8.12 -7.23 39.69
C ILE A 43 -7.03 -8.11 40.30
N LYS A 44 -6.28 -8.81 39.45
CA LYS A 44 -5.16 -9.69 39.82
C LYS A 44 -3.83 -8.93 39.85
N HIS A 45 -3.65 -7.97 38.94
CA HIS A 45 -2.45 -7.18 38.85
C HIS A 45 -2.76 -5.73 38.45
N ASP A 46 -2.23 -4.79 39.21
CA ASP A 46 -2.27 -3.35 38.95
C ASP A 46 -0.84 -2.81 39.09
N PRO A 47 -0.07 -2.68 37.98
CA PRO A 47 1.35 -2.33 38.04
C PRO A 47 1.64 -0.96 38.68
N SER A 48 0.70 -0.02 38.55
CA SER A 48 0.87 1.37 39.01
C SER A 48 0.17 1.65 40.33
N GLY A 49 -0.65 0.71 40.83
CA GLY A 49 -1.52 0.92 41.98
C GLY A 49 -2.67 1.90 41.69
N PHE A 50 -2.89 2.28 40.43
CA PHE A 50 -3.81 3.35 40.04
C PHE A 50 -5.24 3.10 40.53
N VAL A 51 -5.70 1.85 40.50
CA VAL A 51 -7.03 1.46 40.99
C VAL A 51 -6.94 0.95 42.41
N VAL A 52 -6.01 0.03 42.69
CA VAL A 52 -6.01 -0.71 43.97
C VAL A 52 -5.73 0.21 45.16
N ASP A 53 -4.85 1.20 45.00
CA ASP A 53 -4.51 2.14 46.08
C ASP A 53 -5.57 3.23 46.24
N SER A 54 -6.27 3.59 45.15
CA SER A 54 -7.25 4.68 45.13
C SER A 54 -8.64 4.27 45.62
N TRP A 55 -9.15 3.10 45.20
CA TRP A 55 -10.53 2.67 45.45
C TRP A 55 -10.68 2.02 46.84
N ASN A 56 -10.72 2.80 47.93
CA ASN A 56 -10.73 2.29 49.30
C ASN A 56 -11.80 2.97 50.18
N ASP A 57 -12.07 2.38 51.35
CA ASP A 57 -13.14 2.82 52.25
C ASP A 57 -12.84 4.18 52.93
N GLU A 58 -11.58 4.62 52.93
CA GLU A 58 -11.14 5.89 53.53
C GLU A 58 -11.37 7.11 52.60
N SER A 59 -11.61 6.87 51.31
CA SER A 59 -11.79 7.90 50.27
C SER A 59 -13.24 8.04 49.77
N ILE A 60 -14.22 7.49 50.50
CA ILE A 60 -15.64 7.55 50.12
C ILE A 60 -16.22 8.94 50.40
N ASP A 61 -16.64 9.65 49.35
CA ASP A 61 -17.34 10.94 49.47
C ASP A 61 -18.75 10.76 50.05
N PHE A 62 -19.16 11.65 50.97
CA PHE A 62 -20.48 11.62 51.64
C PHE A 62 -21.70 11.79 50.69
N ASN A 63 -21.46 12.08 49.40
CA ASN A 63 -22.49 12.40 48.40
C ASN A 63 -22.95 11.19 47.56
N GLY A 64 -22.55 9.96 47.92
CA GLY A 64 -23.04 8.73 47.29
C GLY A 64 -22.29 8.24 46.05
N CYS A 65 -21.42 9.04 45.45
CA CYS A 65 -20.51 8.62 44.36
C CYS A 65 -19.06 8.95 44.73
N PRO A 66 -18.10 8.03 44.55
CA PRO A 66 -16.72 8.25 44.95
C PRO A 66 -15.96 9.01 43.85
N ALA A 67 -16.13 10.33 43.78
CA ALA A 67 -15.53 11.17 42.75
C ALA A 67 -14.01 11.31 42.89
N SER A 68 -13.49 11.07 44.09
CA SER A 68 -12.05 11.04 44.39
C SER A 68 -11.34 9.80 43.84
N TRP A 69 -12.08 8.76 43.43
CA TRP A 69 -11.49 7.52 42.93
C TRP A 69 -10.98 7.69 41.50
N ASN A 70 -9.76 7.23 41.28
CA ASN A 70 -9.10 7.29 39.99
C ASN A 70 -9.96 6.60 38.91
N GLY A 71 -10.20 7.31 37.80
CA GLY A 71 -10.99 6.80 36.68
C GLY A 71 -12.51 6.87 36.88
N ILE A 72 -13.02 7.43 37.98
CA ILE A 72 -14.46 7.59 38.24
C ILE A 72 -14.91 9.03 37.95
N MET A 73 -16.04 9.19 37.27
CA MET A 73 -16.71 10.48 37.11
C MET A 73 -18.15 10.38 37.59
N CYS A 74 -18.61 11.41 38.29
CA CYS A 74 -19.93 11.43 38.91
C CYS A 74 -20.84 12.51 38.32
N THR A 75 -22.14 12.22 38.21
CA THR A 75 -23.19 13.19 37.85
C THR A 75 -24.36 13.06 38.81
N GLY A 76 -24.72 14.15 39.49
CA GLY A 76 -25.87 14.16 40.41
C GLY A 76 -25.77 13.16 41.57
N GLY A 77 -24.55 12.87 42.05
CA GLY A 77 -24.31 11.93 43.15
C GLY A 77 -24.25 10.44 42.77
N ASN A 78 -24.31 10.10 41.48
CA ASN A 78 -24.14 8.73 40.98
C ASN A 78 -22.96 8.63 39.99
N VAL A 79 -22.42 7.43 39.81
CA VAL A 79 -21.33 7.17 38.86
C VAL A 79 -21.87 7.29 37.43
N ALA A 80 -21.25 8.19 36.66
CA ALA A 80 -21.59 8.47 35.27
C ALA A 80 -20.54 7.94 34.28
N ALA A 81 -19.27 7.82 34.70
CA ALA A 81 -18.25 7.20 33.88
C ALA A 81 -17.22 6.41 34.69
N VAL A 82 -16.73 5.33 34.08
CA VAL A 82 -15.56 4.54 34.52
C VAL A 82 -14.58 4.46 33.36
N VAL A 83 -13.36 4.99 33.54
CA VAL A 83 -12.31 5.07 32.51
C VAL A 83 -10.99 4.58 33.07
N LEU A 84 -10.52 3.42 32.60
CA LEU A 84 -9.35 2.70 33.11
C LEU A 84 -8.43 2.20 31.97
N ASP A 85 -8.28 3.01 30.92
CA ASP A 85 -7.56 2.62 29.70
C ASP A 85 -6.03 2.63 29.88
N ASN A 86 -5.31 1.73 29.19
CA ASN A 86 -3.85 1.72 29.09
C ASN A 86 -3.09 1.61 30.42
N LEU A 87 -3.64 0.90 31.40
CA LEU A 87 -3.07 0.79 32.75
C LEU A 87 -2.24 -0.48 32.95
N GLY A 88 -2.23 -1.39 31.97
CA GLY A 88 -1.60 -2.71 32.12
C GLY A 88 -2.30 -3.59 33.17
N LEU A 89 -3.58 -3.31 33.45
CA LEU A 89 -4.38 -4.06 34.43
C LEU A 89 -4.56 -5.50 33.96
N SER A 90 -4.35 -6.46 34.87
CA SER A 90 -4.81 -7.83 34.67
C SER A 90 -5.95 -8.11 35.62
N ALA A 91 -7.09 -8.50 35.07
CA ALA A 91 -8.28 -8.78 35.85
C ALA A 91 -9.09 -9.93 35.23
N ASP A 92 -9.89 -10.58 36.05
CA ASP A 92 -10.83 -11.63 35.65
C ASP A 92 -12.19 -11.21 36.19
N VAL A 93 -12.99 -10.62 35.30
CA VAL A 93 -14.12 -9.77 35.71
C VAL A 93 -15.39 -10.14 34.96
N ASP A 94 -16.50 -10.11 35.70
CA ASP A 94 -17.83 -10.06 35.12
C ASP A 94 -18.26 -8.60 35.02
N LEU A 95 -18.34 -8.06 33.80
CA LEU A 95 -18.75 -6.66 33.58
C LEU A 95 -20.19 -6.38 34.02
N SER A 96 -20.98 -7.42 34.34
CA SER A 96 -22.32 -7.25 34.91
C SER A 96 -22.32 -6.50 36.25
N VAL A 97 -21.20 -6.45 36.97
CA VAL A 97 -21.09 -5.63 38.20
C VAL A 97 -21.42 -4.16 37.93
N PHE A 98 -21.06 -3.65 36.75
CA PHE A 98 -21.33 -2.27 36.38
C PHE A 98 -22.78 -2.03 35.94
N SER A 99 -23.60 -3.06 35.70
CA SER A 99 -25.00 -2.85 35.33
C SER A 99 -25.85 -2.31 36.49
N ASN A 100 -25.33 -2.41 37.72
CA ASN A 100 -25.90 -1.77 38.90
C ASN A 100 -25.72 -0.24 38.91
N LEU A 101 -24.80 0.30 38.10
CA LEU A 101 -24.55 1.74 37.97
C LEU A 101 -25.62 2.37 37.07
N THR A 102 -26.76 2.72 37.65
CA THR A 102 -27.97 3.11 36.89
C THR A 102 -27.81 4.37 36.03
N MET A 103 -26.83 5.22 36.34
CA MET A 103 -26.52 6.45 35.61
C MET A 103 -25.24 6.35 34.76
N LEU A 104 -24.66 5.16 34.59
CA LEU A 104 -23.42 4.98 33.84
C LEU A 104 -23.65 5.25 32.34
N VAL A 105 -22.96 6.27 31.84
CA VAL A 105 -22.99 6.72 30.44
C VAL A 105 -21.77 6.21 29.68
N LYS A 106 -20.60 6.17 30.32
CA LYS A 106 -19.33 5.76 29.69
C LYS A 106 -18.61 4.68 30.50
N LEU A 107 -18.30 3.57 29.86
CA LEU A 107 -17.41 2.53 30.38
C LEU A 107 -16.27 2.30 29.39
N SER A 108 -15.04 2.54 29.83
CA SER A 108 -13.83 2.39 29.02
C SER A 108 -12.74 1.70 29.86
N ILE A 109 -12.27 0.56 29.40
CA ILE A 109 -11.20 -0.24 30.05
C ILE A 109 -10.19 -0.78 29.02
N SER A 110 -10.00 -0.03 27.92
CA SER A 110 -9.29 -0.50 26.73
C SER A 110 -7.78 -0.65 26.93
N ASN A 111 -7.16 -1.49 26.11
CA ASN A 111 -5.72 -1.77 26.12
C ASN A 111 -5.20 -2.20 27.50
N ASN A 112 -5.73 -3.31 27.99
CA ASN A 112 -5.33 -3.95 29.25
C ASN A 112 -5.20 -5.47 29.03
N SER A 113 -5.03 -6.22 30.12
CA SER A 113 -4.97 -7.69 30.14
C SER A 113 -6.17 -8.28 30.87
N ILE A 114 -7.36 -7.74 30.61
CA ILE A 114 -8.62 -8.14 31.27
C ILE A 114 -9.22 -9.35 30.54
N THR A 115 -9.62 -10.35 31.32
CA THR A 115 -10.28 -11.59 30.87
C THR A 115 -11.72 -11.63 31.39
N GLY A 116 -12.59 -12.34 30.68
CA GLY A 116 -13.99 -12.52 31.07
C GLY A 116 -14.91 -12.74 29.88
N THR A 117 -16.21 -12.77 30.14
CA THR A 117 -17.26 -12.92 29.12
C THR A 117 -18.29 -11.79 29.23
N LEU A 118 -18.90 -11.39 28.11
CA LEU A 118 -20.10 -10.55 28.14
C LEU A 118 -21.32 -11.41 28.50
N SER A 119 -21.82 -11.29 29.72
CA SER A 119 -23.00 -12.00 30.19
C SER A 119 -24.32 -11.37 29.69
N ASN A 120 -25.44 -12.08 29.82
CA ASN A 120 -26.77 -11.58 29.43
C ASN A 120 -27.19 -10.28 30.16
N LYS A 121 -26.63 -10.03 31.35
CA LYS A 121 -26.84 -8.80 32.12
C LYS A 121 -26.28 -7.54 31.46
N ILE A 122 -25.52 -7.66 30.37
CA ILE A 122 -25.16 -6.50 29.54
C ILE A 122 -26.40 -5.76 29.04
N GLY A 123 -27.56 -6.43 28.93
CA GLY A 123 -28.81 -5.76 28.56
C GLY A 123 -29.42 -4.87 29.64
N ASP A 124 -28.91 -4.92 30.88
CA ASP A 124 -29.47 -4.19 32.02
C ASP A 124 -28.96 -2.74 32.11
N PHE A 125 -27.93 -2.36 31.34
CA PHE A 125 -27.43 -0.99 31.29
C PHE A 125 -28.44 -0.06 30.59
N LYS A 126 -29.04 0.85 31.36
CA LYS A 126 -30.13 1.72 30.89
C LYS A 126 -29.64 2.98 30.18
N SER A 127 -28.50 3.52 30.62
CA SER A 127 -28.01 4.84 30.22
C SER A 127 -26.67 4.80 29.47
N LEU A 128 -26.11 3.61 29.21
CA LEU A 128 -24.79 3.48 28.61
C LEU A 128 -24.81 3.95 27.15
N GLU A 129 -23.98 4.95 26.85
CA GLU A 129 -23.82 5.53 25.53
C GLU A 129 -22.47 5.15 24.89
N TYR A 130 -21.45 4.89 25.70
CA TYR A 130 -20.11 4.57 25.25
C TYR A 130 -19.58 3.33 25.98
N LEU A 131 -19.25 2.28 25.23
CA LEU A 131 -18.61 1.07 25.72
C LEU A 131 -17.35 0.77 24.90
N ASP A 132 -16.20 0.83 25.55
CA ASP A 132 -14.92 0.42 24.96
C ASP A 132 -14.18 -0.56 25.87
N ILE A 133 -14.09 -1.81 25.41
CA ILE A 133 -13.32 -2.87 26.08
C ILE A 133 -12.25 -3.44 25.13
N SER A 134 -11.88 -2.68 24.11
CA SER A 134 -10.94 -3.12 23.08
C SER A 134 -9.55 -3.46 23.62
N ASP A 135 -8.81 -4.25 22.85
CA ASP A 135 -7.44 -4.69 23.15
C ASP A 135 -7.32 -5.30 24.55
N ASN A 136 -8.10 -6.36 24.76
CA ASN A 136 -8.13 -7.15 26.00
C ASN A 136 -8.20 -8.65 25.65
N MET A 137 -8.56 -9.49 26.61
CA MET A 137 -8.67 -10.94 26.45
C MET A 137 -10.11 -11.45 26.74
N PHE A 138 -11.14 -10.64 26.46
CA PHE A 138 -12.53 -11.09 26.55
C PHE A 138 -12.81 -12.19 25.51
N PHE A 139 -13.64 -13.17 25.87
CA PHE A 139 -13.93 -14.33 25.02
C PHE A 139 -15.41 -14.73 25.07
N SER A 140 -15.74 -15.83 24.40
CA SER A 140 -17.11 -16.35 24.21
C SER A 140 -17.90 -15.62 23.11
N SER A 141 -19.15 -16.03 22.90
CA SER A 141 -20.06 -15.41 21.93
C SER A 141 -20.71 -14.14 22.48
N LEU A 142 -21.06 -13.21 21.58
CA LEU A 142 -21.83 -12.02 21.93
C LEU A 142 -23.24 -12.44 22.40
N PRO A 143 -23.70 -12.01 23.59
CA PRO A 143 -25.03 -12.35 24.09
C PRO A 143 -26.12 -11.59 23.29
N PRO A 144 -27.27 -12.20 23.00
CA PRO A 144 -28.37 -11.52 22.31
C PRO A 144 -28.84 -10.24 23.02
N GLU A 145 -28.71 -10.17 24.34
CA GLU A 145 -29.11 -9.03 25.16
C GLU A 145 -28.28 -7.77 24.88
N ILE A 146 -27.17 -7.85 24.13
CA ILE A 146 -26.46 -6.66 23.65
C ILE A 146 -27.39 -5.71 22.87
N GLY A 147 -28.39 -6.26 22.18
CA GLY A 147 -29.43 -5.49 21.48
C GLY A 147 -30.34 -4.65 22.37
N ASN A 148 -30.30 -4.83 23.70
CA ASN A 148 -31.08 -4.04 24.65
C ASN A 148 -30.42 -2.69 24.99
N LEU A 149 -29.17 -2.48 24.60
CA LEU A 149 -28.42 -1.23 24.82
C LEU A 149 -28.88 -0.11 23.87
N ARG A 150 -30.14 0.32 23.98
CA ARG A 150 -30.78 1.25 23.04
C ARG A 150 -30.17 2.66 23.04
N SER A 151 -29.52 3.04 24.13
CA SER A 151 -28.84 4.35 24.29
C SER A 151 -27.42 4.36 23.73
N LEU A 152 -26.86 3.19 23.38
CA LEU A 152 -25.47 3.05 22.98
C LEU A 152 -25.21 3.74 21.64
N LYS A 153 -24.21 4.61 21.61
CA LYS A 153 -23.75 5.37 20.45
C LYS A 153 -22.43 4.82 19.92
N ASN A 154 -21.55 4.38 20.81
CA ASN A 154 -20.23 3.84 20.45
C ASN A 154 -20.01 2.51 21.16
N LEU A 155 -19.69 1.49 20.36
CA LEU A 155 -19.32 0.16 20.83
C LEU A 155 -18.00 -0.27 20.20
N SER A 156 -16.97 -0.46 21.01
CA SER A 156 -15.70 -1.05 20.59
C SER A 156 -15.40 -2.31 21.40
N LEU A 157 -15.38 -3.45 20.71
CA LEU A 157 -14.98 -4.76 21.23
C LEU A 157 -13.70 -5.27 20.53
N ALA A 158 -13.02 -4.39 19.78
CA ALA A 158 -11.90 -4.75 18.90
C ALA A 158 -10.74 -5.43 19.65
N GLY A 159 -9.96 -6.27 18.97
CA GLY A 159 -8.71 -6.82 19.54
C GLY A 159 -8.94 -7.75 20.74
N ASN A 160 -10.03 -8.52 20.75
CA ASN A 160 -10.37 -9.49 21.78
C ASN A 160 -10.42 -10.93 21.21
N ASN A 161 -10.95 -11.87 21.97
CA ASN A 161 -11.12 -13.28 21.59
C ASN A 161 -12.60 -13.69 21.51
N PHE A 162 -13.50 -12.76 21.15
CA PHE A 162 -14.92 -13.07 20.93
C PHE A 162 -15.08 -14.03 19.75
N SER A 163 -16.08 -14.92 19.82
CA SER A 163 -16.30 -15.99 18.85
C SER A 163 -17.78 -16.19 18.52
N GLY A 164 -18.11 -17.12 17.61
CA GLY A 164 -19.50 -17.33 17.17
C GLY A 164 -20.01 -16.19 16.27
N SER A 165 -21.32 -16.16 16.01
CA SER A 165 -21.94 -15.18 15.10
C SER A 165 -22.36 -13.90 15.81
N ILE A 166 -22.44 -12.80 15.06
CA ILE A 166 -23.15 -11.59 15.51
C ILE A 166 -24.65 -11.93 15.63
N PRO A 167 -25.29 -11.73 16.81
CA PRO A 167 -26.69 -12.06 17.00
C PRO A 167 -27.61 -11.09 16.23
N ASP A 168 -28.75 -11.57 15.71
CA ASP A 168 -29.71 -10.74 14.96
C ASP A 168 -30.27 -9.56 15.78
N SER A 169 -30.27 -9.70 17.11
CA SER A 169 -30.65 -8.66 18.06
C SER A 169 -29.74 -7.44 18.05
N ILE A 170 -28.57 -7.47 17.38
CA ILE A 170 -27.69 -6.31 17.20
C ILE A 170 -28.44 -5.10 16.60
N SER A 171 -29.48 -5.37 15.80
CA SER A 171 -30.39 -4.36 15.24
C SER A 171 -31.20 -3.57 16.27
N GLY A 172 -31.18 -3.98 17.55
CA GLY A 172 -31.79 -3.27 18.67
C GLY A 172 -30.98 -2.07 19.18
N LEU A 173 -29.71 -1.93 18.76
CA LEU A 173 -28.83 -0.79 19.06
C LEU A 173 -29.27 0.47 18.30
N ALA A 174 -30.46 0.98 18.59
CA ALA A 174 -31.13 2.00 17.79
C ALA A 174 -30.40 3.35 17.70
N SER A 175 -29.52 3.67 18.66
CA SER A 175 -28.77 4.94 18.70
C SER A 175 -27.31 4.82 18.25
N ILE A 176 -26.90 3.65 17.72
CA ILE A 176 -25.49 3.39 17.42
C ILE A 176 -25.00 4.21 16.22
N HIS A 177 -23.82 4.80 16.39
CA HIS A 177 -23.10 5.57 15.37
C HIS A 177 -21.78 4.90 14.99
N ALA A 178 -21.08 4.29 15.95
CA ALA A 178 -19.82 3.59 15.71
C ALA A 178 -19.85 2.18 16.30
N LEU A 179 -19.58 1.18 15.45
CA LEU A 179 -19.51 -0.23 15.83
C LEU A 179 -18.19 -0.83 15.33
N ASP A 180 -17.31 -1.17 16.27
CA ASP A 180 -16.04 -1.86 15.99
C ASP A 180 -16.00 -3.22 16.69
N LEU A 181 -15.99 -4.29 15.90
CA LEU A 181 -15.86 -5.68 16.34
C LEU A 181 -14.62 -6.35 15.72
N SER A 182 -13.66 -5.56 15.23
CA SER A 182 -12.51 -6.03 14.46
C SER A 182 -11.50 -6.84 15.29
N CYS A 183 -10.56 -7.52 14.62
CA CYS A 183 -9.49 -8.31 15.26
C CYS A 183 -10.03 -9.25 16.37
N ASN A 184 -11.04 -10.06 16.04
CA ASN A 184 -11.65 -11.06 16.91
C ASN A 184 -11.71 -12.43 16.22
N SER A 185 -12.36 -13.42 16.84
CA SER A 185 -12.64 -14.74 16.24
C SER A 185 -14.12 -14.94 15.88
N LEU A 186 -14.85 -13.85 15.61
CA LEU A 186 -16.27 -13.91 15.21
C LEU A 186 -16.39 -14.61 13.85
N SER A 187 -17.49 -15.32 13.62
CA SER A 187 -17.65 -16.18 12.44
C SER A 187 -19.12 -16.35 12.03
N GLY A 188 -19.38 -17.11 10.97
CA GLY A 188 -20.72 -17.28 10.43
C GLY A 188 -21.12 -16.14 9.48
N PRO A 189 -22.40 -16.07 9.05
CA PRO A 189 -22.86 -15.02 8.16
C PRO A 189 -23.03 -13.69 8.88
N LEU A 190 -22.87 -12.58 8.16
CA LEU A 190 -23.30 -11.26 8.64
C LEU A 190 -24.85 -11.24 8.71
N PRO A 191 -25.46 -10.88 9.85
CA PRO A 191 -26.92 -10.90 9.98
C PRO A 191 -27.54 -9.81 9.10
N SER A 192 -28.61 -10.13 8.37
CA SER A 192 -29.32 -9.15 7.53
C SER A 192 -29.95 -8.03 8.36
N SER A 193 -30.19 -8.26 9.66
CA SER A 193 -30.69 -7.26 10.58
C SER A 193 -29.69 -6.10 10.81
N LEU A 194 -28.40 -6.29 10.54
CA LEU A 194 -27.37 -5.26 10.64
C LEU A 194 -27.69 -4.03 9.79
N THR A 195 -28.33 -4.22 8.65
CA THR A 195 -28.71 -3.14 7.71
C THR A 195 -29.81 -2.22 8.26
N ARG A 196 -30.45 -2.59 9.37
CA ARG A 196 -31.45 -1.76 10.06
C ARG A 196 -30.84 -0.66 10.93
N LEU A 197 -29.52 -0.67 11.13
CA LEU A 197 -28.80 0.35 11.91
C LEU A 197 -28.56 1.60 11.05
N THR A 198 -29.63 2.30 10.66
CA THR A 198 -29.56 3.41 9.69
C THR A 198 -28.82 4.66 10.20
N GLY A 199 -28.58 4.76 11.51
CA GLY A 199 -27.77 5.83 12.12
C GLY A 199 -26.27 5.55 12.17
N LEU A 200 -25.82 4.37 11.71
CA LEU A 200 -24.42 3.97 11.79
C LEU A 200 -23.56 4.74 10.79
N VAL A 201 -22.49 5.34 11.30
CA VAL A 201 -21.51 6.14 10.55
C VAL A 201 -20.23 5.34 10.30
N TYR A 202 -19.81 4.54 11.29
CA TYR A 202 -18.59 3.74 11.25
C TYR A 202 -18.91 2.27 11.56
N LEU A 203 -18.57 1.39 10.63
CA LEU A 203 -18.68 -0.06 10.79
C LEU A 203 -17.35 -0.74 10.47
N ASN A 204 -16.73 -1.34 11.49
CA ASN A 204 -15.53 -2.14 11.33
C ASN A 204 -15.73 -3.56 11.86
N LEU A 205 -15.74 -4.53 10.95
CA LEU A 205 -15.86 -5.97 11.24
C LEU A 205 -14.65 -6.75 10.72
N SER A 206 -13.56 -6.05 10.46
CA SER A 206 -12.38 -6.63 9.82
C SER A 206 -11.64 -7.64 10.69
N VAL A 207 -10.78 -8.45 10.06
CA VAL A 207 -9.91 -9.43 10.72
C VAL A 207 -10.72 -10.34 11.65
N ASN A 208 -11.69 -11.03 11.06
CA ASN A 208 -12.56 -12.02 11.71
C ASN A 208 -12.69 -13.23 10.78
N GLY A 209 -13.65 -14.12 11.07
CA GLY A 209 -13.98 -15.30 10.28
C GLY A 209 -15.37 -15.25 9.65
N PHE A 210 -15.89 -14.08 9.29
CA PHE A 210 -17.22 -13.98 8.67
C PHE A 210 -17.24 -14.66 7.29
N THR A 211 -18.35 -15.32 6.97
CA THR A 211 -18.55 -16.12 5.74
C THR A 211 -19.82 -15.68 5.03
N LYS A 212 -20.11 -16.29 3.88
CA LYS A 212 -21.29 -15.97 3.05
C LYS A 212 -21.23 -14.56 2.45
N SER A 213 -22.24 -14.23 1.66
CA SER A 213 -22.38 -12.95 0.99
C SER A 213 -22.65 -11.82 1.96
N ILE A 214 -22.09 -10.65 1.63
CA ILE A 214 -22.48 -9.37 2.23
C ILE A 214 -24.01 -9.21 2.11
N PRO A 215 -24.73 -8.91 3.20
CA PRO A 215 -26.19 -8.82 3.18
C PRO A 215 -26.66 -7.63 2.35
N LYS A 216 -27.76 -7.83 1.62
CA LYS A 216 -28.44 -6.73 0.91
C LYS A 216 -29.01 -5.71 1.90
N GLY A 217 -29.02 -4.44 1.50
CA GLY A 217 -29.52 -3.33 2.32
C GLY A 217 -28.42 -2.47 2.93
N LEU A 218 -27.13 -2.81 2.78
CA LEU A 218 -26.04 -1.92 3.19
C LEU A 218 -26.09 -0.59 2.42
N GLU A 219 -26.57 -0.63 1.17
CA GLU A 219 -26.85 0.56 0.36
C GLU A 219 -27.90 1.50 0.97
N MET A 220 -28.72 1.02 1.91
CA MET A 220 -29.75 1.80 2.60
C MET A 220 -29.23 2.49 3.87
N MET A 221 -27.98 2.25 4.28
CA MET A 221 -27.36 2.86 5.46
C MET A 221 -26.83 4.25 5.11
N THR A 222 -27.74 5.22 5.00
CA THR A 222 -27.45 6.55 4.42
C THR A 222 -26.53 7.45 5.23
N GLN A 223 -26.21 7.10 6.47
CA GLN A 223 -25.24 7.82 7.31
C GLN A 223 -23.85 7.18 7.28
N LEU A 224 -23.69 6.02 6.65
CA LEU A 224 -22.44 5.27 6.67
C LEU A 224 -21.37 6.05 5.91
N GLU A 225 -20.25 6.31 6.58
CA GLU A 225 -19.06 6.98 6.03
C GLU A 225 -17.89 6.02 5.86
N VAL A 226 -17.75 5.05 6.76
CA VAL A 226 -16.68 4.04 6.76
C VAL A 226 -17.27 2.65 6.90
N LEU A 227 -16.96 1.79 5.91
CA LEU A 227 -17.23 0.37 5.95
C LEU A 227 -15.92 -0.40 5.78
N ASP A 228 -15.55 -1.16 6.82
CA ASP A 228 -14.40 -2.04 6.78
C ASP A 228 -14.81 -3.49 7.11
N LEU A 229 -14.70 -4.37 6.10
CA LEU A 229 -14.93 -5.81 6.20
C LEU A 229 -13.67 -6.61 5.84
N HIS A 230 -12.48 -5.98 5.85
CA HIS A 230 -11.26 -6.60 5.34
C HIS A 230 -10.85 -7.85 6.14
N GLY A 231 -10.12 -8.77 5.50
CA GLY A 231 -9.54 -9.92 6.20
C GLY A 231 -10.57 -10.88 6.80
N ASN A 232 -11.60 -11.21 6.03
CA ASN A 232 -12.65 -12.17 6.40
C ASN A 232 -12.70 -13.33 5.37
N MET A 233 -13.70 -14.20 5.48
CA MET A 233 -13.98 -15.29 4.52
C MET A 233 -15.28 -15.03 3.75
N LEU A 234 -15.66 -13.77 3.54
CA LEU A 234 -16.90 -13.41 2.86
C LEU A 234 -16.85 -13.92 1.42
N ASP A 235 -17.85 -14.70 1.04
CA ASP A 235 -17.95 -15.34 -0.28
C ASP A 235 -19.14 -14.77 -1.06
N GLY A 236 -19.25 -15.11 -2.34
CA GLY A 236 -20.38 -14.68 -3.15
C GLY A 236 -20.13 -13.38 -3.90
N LYS A 237 -21.20 -12.87 -4.51
CA LYS A 237 -21.12 -11.82 -5.53
C LYS A 237 -21.03 -10.43 -4.90
N LEU A 238 -20.08 -9.63 -5.37
CA LEU A 238 -20.05 -8.20 -5.07
C LEU A 238 -21.23 -7.52 -5.76
N ASP A 239 -22.17 -7.01 -4.97
CA ASP A 239 -23.38 -6.35 -5.48
C ASP A 239 -23.02 -4.98 -6.10
N PRO A 240 -23.20 -4.79 -7.43
CA PRO A 240 -22.91 -3.51 -8.08
C PRO A 240 -23.84 -2.40 -7.59
N GLU A 241 -25.03 -2.73 -7.09
CA GLU A 241 -25.96 -1.75 -6.55
C GLU A 241 -25.43 -1.11 -5.27
N PHE A 242 -24.80 -1.89 -4.40
CA PHE A 242 -24.12 -1.37 -3.21
C PHE A 242 -23.06 -0.34 -3.56
N LEU A 243 -22.13 -0.67 -4.46
CA LEU A 243 -21.06 0.26 -4.85
C LEU A 243 -21.59 1.53 -5.52
N ARG A 244 -22.72 1.44 -6.23
CA ARG A 244 -23.36 2.58 -6.91
C ARG A 244 -24.12 3.50 -5.94
N LEU A 245 -24.71 2.95 -4.89
CA LEU A 245 -25.66 3.67 -4.01
C LEU A 245 -25.12 4.01 -2.62
N THR A 246 -24.05 3.36 -2.16
CA THR A 246 -23.48 3.60 -0.84
C THR A 246 -23.14 5.08 -0.61
N THR A 247 -23.31 5.56 0.61
CA THR A 247 -22.85 6.88 1.04
C THR A 247 -21.45 6.86 1.64
N ALA A 248 -20.87 5.67 1.81
CA ALA A 248 -19.58 5.49 2.44
C ALA A 248 -18.47 6.13 1.59
N SER A 249 -17.64 6.95 2.24
CA SER A 249 -16.47 7.55 1.63
C SER A 249 -15.30 6.58 1.58
N HIS A 250 -15.21 5.69 2.57
CA HIS A 250 -14.18 4.66 2.69
C HIS A 250 -14.82 3.28 2.71
N VAL A 251 -14.46 2.45 1.73
CA VAL A 251 -14.93 1.06 1.60
C VAL A 251 -13.72 0.14 1.45
N ASP A 252 -13.51 -0.71 2.45
CA ASP A 252 -12.51 -1.78 2.40
C ASP A 252 -13.18 -3.16 2.51
N LEU A 253 -13.09 -3.93 1.43
CA LEU A 253 -13.57 -5.31 1.34
C LEU A 253 -12.42 -6.27 1.01
N SER A 254 -11.17 -5.85 1.23
CA SER A 254 -9.99 -6.60 0.82
C SER A 254 -9.79 -7.89 1.62
N GLY A 255 -9.04 -8.84 1.07
CA GLY A 255 -8.72 -10.09 1.77
C GLY A 255 -9.96 -10.93 2.09
N ASN A 256 -10.82 -11.12 1.09
CA ASN A 256 -12.04 -11.91 1.16
C ASN A 256 -12.10 -12.91 -0.02
N LEU A 257 -13.25 -13.56 -0.22
CA LEU A 257 -13.49 -14.52 -1.31
C LEU A 257 -14.55 -14.01 -2.30
N LEU A 258 -14.68 -12.68 -2.45
CA LEU A 258 -15.69 -12.06 -3.29
C LEU A 258 -15.43 -12.34 -4.77
N VAL A 259 -16.50 -12.61 -5.51
CA VAL A 259 -16.49 -12.83 -6.97
C VAL A 259 -17.33 -11.79 -7.70
N SER A 260 -17.09 -11.60 -9.00
CA SER A 260 -17.89 -10.70 -9.83
C SER A 260 -19.32 -11.21 -10.04
N SER A 261 -20.26 -10.28 -10.26
CA SER A 261 -21.69 -10.56 -10.29
C SER A 261 -22.19 -11.41 -11.47
N SER A 262 -21.52 -11.44 -12.62
CA SER A 262 -21.79 -12.44 -13.66
C SER A 262 -20.53 -12.81 -14.48
N LYS A 263 -20.48 -14.04 -14.99
CA LYS A 263 -19.45 -14.51 -15.94
C LYS A 263 -19.60 -13.91 -17.33
N GLU A 264 -20.77 -13.33 -17.62
CA GLU A 264 -21.15 -12.74 -18.91
C GLU A 264 -20.92 -11.22 -18.94
N GLN A 265 -20.80 -10.59 -17.76
CA GLN A 265 -20.37 -9.21 -17.64
C GLN A 265 -18.93 -9.12 -18.12
N ARG A 266 -18.75 -8.46 -19.28
CA ARG A 266 -17.42 -8.04 -19.73
C ARG A 266 -16.77 -7.10 -18.72
N ASN A 267 -17.54 -6.41 -17.88
CA ASN A 267 -17.07 -5.35 -16.99
C ASN A 267 -17.14 -5.76 -15.53
N PHE A 268 -16.08 -5.44 -14.80
CA PHE A 268 -16.05 -5.64 -13.36
C PHE A 268 -16.96 -4.64 -12.62
N LEU A 269 -16.96 -3.35 -13.00
CA LEU A 269 -17.80 -2.30 -12.42
C LEU A 269 -18.48 -1.47 -13.49
N LEU A 270 -19.75 -1.12 -13.25
CA LEU A 270 -20.54 -0.23 -14.12
C LEU A 270 -20.48 1.22 -13.63
N SER A 271 -20.56 1.44 -12.32
CA SER A 271 -20.55 2.77 -11.69
C SER A 271 -20.18 2.63 -10.22
N ILE A 272 -19.57 3.67 -9.65
CA ILE A 272 -19.28 3.79 -8.22
C ILE A 272 -19.96 5.08 -7.74
N SER A 273 -20.47 5.05 -6.52
CA SER A 273 -21.05 6.20 -5.84
C SER A 273 -20.06 7.36 -5.79
N PRO A 274 -20.51 8.60 -6.01
CA PRO A 274 -19.62 9.76 -6.00
C PRO A 274 -19.06 10.11 -4.61
N THR A 275 -19.61 9.50 -3.56
CA THR A 275 -19.12 9.69 -2.18
C THR A 275 -17.86 8.88 -1.90
N VAL A 276 -17.67 7.74 -2.59
CA VAL A 276 -16.54 6.85 -2.39
C VAL A 276 -15.27 7.52 -2.89
N ASN A 277 -14.34 7.77 -1.98
CA ASN A 277 -13.02 8.31 -2.28
C ASN A 277 -11.91 7.27 -2.08
N HIS A 278 -12.15 6.25 -1.27
CA HIS A 278 -11.22 5.16 -1.00
C HIS A 278 -11.93 3.82 -1.19
N LEU A 279 -11.49 3.07 -2.19
CA LEU A 279 -12.02 1.76 -2.51
C LEU A 279 -10.88 0.73 -2.54
N ASN A 280 -10.91 -0.21 -1.60
CA ASN A 280 -9.98 -1.33 -1.56
C ASN A 280 -10.75 -2.65 -1.72
N LEU A 281 -10.51 -3.33 -2.84
CA LEU A 281 -11.08 -4.64 -3.16
C LEU A 281 -9.97 -5.66 -3.44
N SER A 282 -8.75 -5.38 -2.97
CA SER A 282 -7.60 -6.24 -3.19
C SER A 282 -7.76 -7.62 -2.54
N TYR A 283 -6.99 -8.62 -2.99
CA TYR A 283 -7.03 -9.98 -2.45
C TYR A 283 -8.45 -10.58 -2.45
N ASN A 284 -9.09 -10.59 -3.61
CA ASN A 284 -10.38 -11.22 -3.86
C ASN A 284 -10.31 -12.10 -5.12
N LEU A 285 -11.45 -12.57 -5.62
CA LEU A 285 -11.56 -13.43 -6.80
C LEU A 285 -12.29 -12.71 -7.94
N LEU A 286 -12.11 -11.39 -8.04
CA LEU A 286 -12.83 -10.56 -9.00
C LEU A 286 -12.30 -10.77 -10.42
N THR A 287 -13.22 -10.87 -11.38
CA THR A 287 -12.95 -11.06 -12.81
C THR A 287 -13.63 -9.99 -13.65
N GLY A 288 -13.23 -9.86 -14.91
CA GLY A 288 -13.80 -8.89 -15.87
C GLY A 288 -12.79 -7.82 -16.27
N SER A 289 -13.24 -6.88 -17.10
CA SER A 289 -12.48 -5.74 -17.61
C SER A 289 -12.82 -4.45 -16.87
N LEU A 290 -11.87 -3.50 -16.86
CA LEU A 290 -12.10 -2.12 -16.44
C LEU A 290 -12.66 -1.24 -17.58
N VAL A 291 -12.53 -1.68 -18.84
CA VAL A 291 -12.94 -0.92 -20.04
C VAL A 291 -14.14 -1.58 -20.71
N SER A 292 -15.19 -0.79 -20.99
CA SER A 292 -16.19 -1.10 -22.01
C SER A 292 -16.94 0.13 -22.51
N GLY A 293 -17.00 0.25 -23.83
CA GLY A 293 -18.21 0.68 -24.53
C GLY A 293 -18.84 2.03 -24.19
N GLY A 294 -18.09 2.99 -23.63
CA GLY A 294 -18.50 4.40 -23.56
C GLY A 294 -18.76 5.01 -22.18
N GLU A 295 -18.79 4.22 -21.09
CA GLU A 295 -19.05 4.74 -19.73
C GLU A 295 -17.76 4.96 -18.94
N VAL A 296 -17.02 5.98 -19.37
CA VAL A 296 -15.68 6.33 -18.89
C VAL A 296 -15.76 7.19 -17.61
N GLY A 297 -16.82 7.07 -16.80
CA GLY A 297 -17.08 7.96 -15.65
C GLY A 297 -17.12 7.29 -14.27
N ALA A 298 -17.00 5.95 -14.22
CA ALA A 298 -17.27 5.18 -13.01
C ALA A 298 -16.37 5.50 -11.80
N PHE A 299 -15.17 6.04 -12.04
CA PHE A 299 -14.15 6.24 -10.99
C PHE A 299 -13.97 7.70 -10.56
N GLY A 300 -14.82 8.63 -11.02
CA GLY A 300 -14.53 10.07 -11.05
C GLY A 300 -14.13 10.75 -9.72
N ASN A 301 -14.57 10.25 -8.57
CA ASN A 301 -14.31 10.85 -7.25
C ASN A 301 -13.28 10.08 -6.41
N LEU A 302 -12.68 9.01 -6.96
CA LEU A 302 -11.71 8.19 -6.24
C LEU A 302 -10.38 8.93 -6.07
N LYS A 303 -9.87 8.87 -4.85
CA LYS A 303 -8.49 9.24 -4.49
C LYS A 303 -7.60 7.99 -4.40
N VAL A 304 -8.15 6.88 -3.90
CA VAL A 304 -7.46 5.62 -3.74
C VAL A 304 -8.29 4.49 -4.36
N LEU A 305 -7.67 3.75 -5.27
CA LEU A 305 -8.23 2.53 -5.85
C LEU A 305 -7.21 1.41 -5.74
N ASP A 306 -7.52 0.39 -4.95
CA ASP A 306 -6.74 -0.85 -4.89
C ASP A 306 -7.58 -2.06 -5.32
N LEU A 307 -7.18 -2.65 -6.45
CA LEU A 307 -7.76 -3.87 -7.01
C LEU A 307 -6.71 -4.99 -7.11
N SER A 308 -5.61 -4.88 -6.38
CA SER A 308 -4.48 -5.81 -6.45
C SER A 308 -4.86 -7.24 -6.09
N TYR A 309 -4.11 -8.24 -6.58
CA TYR A 309 -4.33 -9.65 -6.25
C TYR A 309 -5.77 -10.11 -6.54
N ASN A 310 -6.21 -9.91 -7.78
CA ASN A 310 -7.49 -10.37 -8.30
C ASN A 310 -7.26 -11.15 -9.61
N GLN A 311 -8.33 -11.37 -10.38
CA GLN A 311 -8.28 -12.03 -11.69
C GLN A 311 -8.85 -11.12 -12.80
N LEU A 312 -8.74 -9.80 -12.61
CA LEU A 312 -9.17 -8.81 -13.59
C LEU A 312 -8.29 -8.87 -14.84
N SER A 313 -8.84 -8.52 -15.99
CA SER A 313 -8.19 -8.72 -17.29
C SER A 313 -8.58 -7.62 -18.28
N GLY A 314 -8.08 -7.68 -19.50
CA GLY A 314 -8.36 -6.67 -20.53
C GLY A 314 -7.38 -5.49 -20.45
N GLU A 315 -7.65 -4.47 -21.27
CA GLU A 315 -6.82 -3.27 -21.34
C GLU A 315 -7.14 -2.29 -20.20
N LEU A 316 -6.16 -1.47 -19.84
CA LEU A 316 -6.33 -0.41 -18.86
C LEU A 316 -7.05 0.80 -19.49
N PRO A 317 -8.05 1.40 -18.80
CA PRO A 317 -8.65 2.65 -19.27
C PRO A 317 -7.63 3.77 -19.16
N GLY A 318 -7.78 4.79 -19.99
CA GLY A 318 -6.93 5.97 -19.93
C GLY A 318 -7.22 6.91 -18.76
N PHE A 319 -8.01 6.57 -17.72
CA PHE A 319 -8.24 7.40 -16.51
C PHE A 319 -8.41 8.94 -16.69
N ASN A 320 -8.79 9.44 -17.87
CA ASN A 320 -8.76 10.87 -18.25
C ASN A 320 -9.79 11.75 -17.51
N PHE A 321 -10.49 11.19 -16.54
CA PHE A 321 -11.68 11.71 -15.89
C PHE A 321 -11.59 11.67 -14.36
N VAL A 322 -10.51 11.11 -13.81
CA VAL A 322 -10.32 10.97 -12.36
C VAL A 322 -9.20 11.87 -11.89
N TYR A 323 -9.47 13.17 -11.84
CA TYR A 323 -8.45 14.18 -11.59
C TYR A 323 -7.89 14.15 -10.16
N ASP A 324 -8.62 13.57 -9.22
CA ASP A 324 -8.25 13.48 -7.80
C ASP A 324 -7.55 12.16 -7.43
N LEU A 325 -7.36 11.25 -8.39
CA LEU A 325 -6.74 9.94 -8.14
C LEU A 325 -5.27 10.12 -7.74
N GLN A 326 -4.93 9.68 -6.55
CA GLN A 326 -3.58 9.75 -5.96
C GLN A 326 -2.92 8.37 -5.96
N VAL A 327 -3.66 7.33 -5.60
CA VAL A 327 -3.13 5.97 -5.47
C VAL A 327 -3.90 5.03 -6.38
N LEU A 328 -3.19 4.38 -7.29
CA LEU A 328 -3.74 3.34 -8.17
C LEU A 328 -2.91 2.07 -8.06
N LYS A 329 -3.52 1.01 -7.50
CA LYS A 329 -2.89 -0.30 -7.32
C LYS A 329 -3.68 -1.36 -8.05
N LEU A 330 -3.09 -1.93 -9.10
CA LEU A 330 -3.68 -2.97 -9.94
C LEU A 330 -2.77 -4.21 -10.03
N SER A 331 -1.87 -4.37 -9.06
CA SER A 331 -0.84 -5.40 -9.10
C SER A 331 -1.42 -6.82 -9.10
N ASN A 332 -0.68 -7.80 -9.63
CA ASN A 332 -1.05 -9.22 -9.60
C ASN A 332 -2.47 -9.49 -10.13
N ASN A 333 -2.71 -9.06 -11.36
CA ASN A 333 -3.93 -9.32 -12.14
C ASN A 333 -3.54 -9.92 -13.51
N LYS A 334 -4.45 -9.87 -14.49
CA LYS A 334 -4.24 -10.34 -15.87
C LYS A 334 -4.44 -9.21 -16.89
N PHE A 335 -4.18 -7.97 -16.50
CA PHE A 335 -4.30 -6.82 -17.41
C PHE A 335 -3.29 -6.94 -18.54
N SER A 336 -3.70 -6.57 -19.75
CA SER A 336 -2.91 -6.71 -20.98
C SER A 336 -2.93 -5.41 -21.80
N GLY A 337 -2.17 -5.37 -22.89
CA GLY A 337 -2.07 -4.18 -23.74
C GLY A 337 -1.10 -3.15 -23.19
N PHE A 338 -1.20 -1.92 -23.69
CA PHE A 338 -0.25 -0.85 -23.39
C PHE A 338 -0.60 -0.12 -22.09
N ILE A 339 0.41 0.42 -21.41
CA ILE A 339 0.20 1.39 -20.32
C ILE A 339 -0.32 2.71 -20.93
N PRO A 340 -1.50 3.20 -20.51
CA PRO A 340 -2.01 4.48 -20.98
C PRO A 340 -1.07 5.63 -20.61
N ASN A 341 -0.69 6.44 -21.60
CA ASN A 341 0.31 7.52 -21.45
C ASN A 341 -0.01 8.52 -20.34
N ASN A 342 -1.29 8.79 -20.09
CA ASN A 342 -1.75 9.73 -19.07
C ASN A 342 -1.43 9.27 -17.64
N LEU A 343 -1.23 7.96 -17.39
CA LEU A 343 -0.80 7.45 -16.08
C LEU A 343 0.65 7.84 -15.76
N LEU A 344 1.44 8.13 -16.79
CA LEU A 344 2.86 8.46 -16.69
C LEU A 344 3.17 9.95 -16.97
N LYS A 345 2.16 10.73 -17.38
CA LYS A 345 2.29 12.16 -17.73
C LYS A 345 1.58 13.04 -16.71
N GLY A 346 2.18 14.19 -16.37
CA GLY A 346 1.75 15.07 -15.27
C GLY A 346 0.58 16.03 -15.56
N ASP A 347 0.02 16.02 -16.77
CA ASP A 347 -0.90 17.08 -17.19
C ASP A 347 -2.37 16.85 -16.79
N SER A 348 -2.71 15.69 -16.22
CA SER A 348 -4.14 15.36 -15.95
C SER A 348 -4.41 14.58 -14.67
N LEU A 349 -3.41 13.91 -14.08
CA LEU A 349 -3.59 13.10 -12.87
C LEU A 349 -2.64 13.58 -11.77
N VAL A 350 -3.14 13.60 -10.54
CA VAL A 350 -2.34 13.90 -9.33
C VAL A 350 -1.77 12.63 -8.69
N LEU A 351 -1.60 11.57 -9.49
CA LEU A 351 -1.09 10.27 -9.03
C LEU A 351 0.26 10.46 -8.32
N THR A 352 0.34 9.95 -7.10
CA THR A 352 1.53 9.86 -6.26
C THR A 352 2.09 8.44 -6.23
N GLU A 353 1.21 7.43 -6.34
CA GLU A 353 1.56 6.01 -6.33
C GLU A 353 0.87 5.26 -7.47
N LEU A 354 1.66 4.54 -8.27
CA LEU A 354 1.19 3.67 -9.33
C LEU A 354 1.86 2.30 -9.23
N ASP A 355 1.07 1.27 -8.95
CA ASP A 355 1.53 -0.13 -8.98
C ASP A 355 0.72 -0.93 -10.01
N LEU A 356 1.40 -1.30 -11.10
CA LEU A 356 0.87 -2.16 -12.16
C LEU A 356 1.63 -3.50 -12.25
N SER A 357 2.38 -3.85 -11.20
CA SER A 357 3.26 -5.02 -11.23
C SER A 357 2.53 -6.35 -11.35
N GLY A 358 3.18 -7.38 -11.88
CA GLY A 358 2.59 -8.72 -11.95
C GLY A 358 1.37 -8.81 -12.87
N ASN A 359 1.44 -8.20 -14.05
CA ASN A 359 0.40 -8.22 -15.07
C ASN A 359 0.98 -8.72 -16.42
N ASN A 360 0.17 -8.64 -17.48
CA ASN A 360 0.54 -9.01 -18.85
C ASN A 360 0.69 -7.75 -19.75
N LEU A 361 1.08 -6.61 -19.18
CA LEU A 361 1.22 -5.35 -19.92
C LEU A 361 2.41 -5.41 -20.88
N THR A 362 2.26 -4.78 -22.04
CA THR A 362 3.25 -4.77 -23.13
C THR A 362 3.54 -3.34 -23.59
N GLY A 363 4.53 -3.21 -24.47
CA GLY A 363 4.87 -1.95 -25.13
C GLY A 363 6.01 -1.20 -24.46
N PRO A 364 6.47 -0.11 -25.11
CA PRO A 364 7.56 0.71 -24.61
C PRO A 364 7.11 1.71 -23.54
N THR A 365 8.02 2.01 -22.61
CA THR A 365 7.87 3.10 -21.64
C THR A 365 8.83 4.23 -22.02
N SER A 366 8.41 5.09 -22.95
CA SER A 366 9.31 6.07 -23.57
C SER A 366 9.74 7.21 -22.64
N MET A 367 8.81 7.75 -21.84
CA MET A 367 9.05 8.90 -20.97
C MET A 367 8.03 8.95 -19.83
N ILE A 368 8.52 9.28 -18.63
CA ILE A 368 7.68 9.61 -17.47
C ILE A 368 7.85 11.11 -17.22
N THR A 369 6.77 11.87 -17.36
CA THR A 369 6.76 13.33 -17.15
C THR A 369 5.91 13.75 -15.96
N SER A 370 5.33 12.80 -15.23
CA SER A 370 4.58 13.12 -14.02
C SER A 370 5.43 13.86 -12.99
N THR A 371 4.89 14.98 -12.50
CA THR A 371 5.52 15.80 -11.45
C THR A 371 5.03 15.44 -10.05
N THR A 372 4.01 14.60 -9.93
CA THR A 372 3.45 14.16 -8.65
C THR A 372 3.79 12.72 -8.31
N LEU A 373 4.07 11.88 -9.33
CA LEU A 373 4.32 10.46 -9.15
C LEU A 373 5.65 10.24 -8.42
N GLN A 374 5.57 9.65 -7.23
CA GLN A 374 6.71 9.37 -6.36
C GLN A 374 7.06 7.88 -6.34
N PHE A 375 6.07 7.01 -6.39
CA PHE A 375 6.24 5.56 -6.40
C PHE A 375 5.71 4.97 -7.71
N LEU A 376 6.58 4.30 -8.45
CA LEU A 376 6.24 3.61 -9.68
C LEU A 376 6.76 2.18 -9.65
N ASN A 377 5.83 1.22 -9.67
CA ASN A 377 6.14 -0.20 -9.79
C ASN A 377 5.49 -0.78 -11.05
N LEU A 378 6.32 -1.12 -12.04
CA LEU A 378 5.92 -1.75 -13.30
C LEU A 378 6.53 -3.16 -13.43
N SER A 379 7.03 -3.73 -12.34
CA SER A 379 7.77 -4.98 -12.37
C SER A 379 6.93 -6.17 -12.81
N SER A 380 7.58 -7.24 -13.26
CA SER A 380 6.91 -8.51 -13.59
C SER A 380 5.80 -8.34 -14.64
N ASN A 381 6.14 -7.69 -15.76
CA ASN A 381 5.29 -7.50 -16.93
C ASN A 381 6.01 -7.98 -18.21
N MET A 382 5.47 -7.64 -19.38
CA MET A 382 6.09 -7.90 -20.69
C MET A 382 6.48 -6.60 -21.41
N LEU A 383 6.87 -5.57 -20.66
CA LEU A 383 7.30 -4.27 -21.21
C LEU A 383 8.64 -4.43 -21.92
N PHE A 384 8.81 -3.76 -23.07
CA PHE A 384 9.98 -3.91 -23.94
C PHE A 384 10.49 -2.57 -24.47
N GLY A 385 11.62 -2.59 -25.17
CA GLY A 385 12.27 -1.39 -25.70
C GLY A 385 13.24 -0.77 -24.71
N GLU A 386 13.71 0.44 -25.00
CA GLU A 386 14.69 1.12 -24.14
C GLU A 386 14.04 1.73 -22.88
N LEU A 387 14.87 1.95 -21.85
CA LEU A 387 14.46 2.64 -20.62
C LEU A 387 13.88 4.04 -20.90
N PRO A 388 13.03 4.60 -20.01
CA PRO A 388 12.48 5.93 -20.20
C PRO A 388 13.56 7.01 -20.18
N ILE A 389 13.39 8.06 -21.00
CA ILE A 389 14.35 9.19 -21.07
C ILE A 389 14.32 10.02 -19.79
N LEU A 390 13.13 10.17 -19.19
CA LEU A 390 12.89 10.94 -17.98
C LEU A 390 12.05 10.12 -17.01
N THR A 391 12.24 10.37 -15.72
CA THR A 391 11.55 9.70 -14.61
C THR A 391 10.63 10.63 -13.83
N GLY A 392 10.43 11.87 -14.29
CA GLY A 392 9.61 12.86 -13.60
C GLY A 392 10.10 13.11 -12.17
N SER A 393 9.18 13.01 -11.20
CA SER A 393 9.47 13.17 -9.76
C SER A 393 9.55 11.85 -8.98
N CYS A 394 9.72 10.71 -9.69
CA CYS A 394 9.77 9.40 -9.04
C CYS A 394 10.96 9.29 -8.08
N ILE A 395 10.67 8.81 -6.87
CA ILE A 395 11.62 8.51 -5.81
C ILE A 395 11.91 7.00 -5.80
N VAL A 396 10.89 6.20 -6.06
CA VAL A 396 10.96 4.73 -6.14
C VAL A 396 10.57 4.30 -7.56
N ILE A 397 11.45 3.55 -8.20
CA ILE A 397 11.21 2.98 -9.53
C ILE A 397 11.60 1.50 -9.53
N ASP A 398 10.61 0.65 -9.78
CA ASP A 398 10.82 -0.78 -10.03
C ASP A 398 10.35 -1.12 -11.45
N LEU A 399 11.31 -1.39 -12.33
CA LEU A 399 11.10 -1.88 -13.70
C LEU A 399 11.59 -3.32 -13.87
N SER A 400 11.81 -4.04 -12.76
CA SER A 400 12.40 -5.37 -12.78
C SER A 400 11.52 -6.40 -13.47
N LYS A 401 12.10 -7.54 -13.90
CA LYS A 401 11.36 -8.67 -14.49
C LYS A 401 10.52 -8.26 -15.70
N ASN A 402 11.14 -7.57 -16.65
CA ASN A 402 10.55 -7.14 -17.91
C ASN A 402 11.47 -7.54 -19.09
N GLN A 403 11.23 -6.97 -20.27
CA GLN A 403 12.03 -7.17 -21.47
C GLN A 403 12.72 -5.88 -21.93
N PHE A 404 13.01 -4.95 -21.01
CA PHE A 404 13.72 -3.71 -21.36
C PHE A 404 15.12 -4.02 -21.88
N GLU A 405 15.52 -3.33 -22.95
CA GLU A 405 16.78 -3.52 -23.66
C GLU A 405 17.53 -2.19 -23.87
N GLY A 406 18.66 -2.24 -24.58
CA GLY A 406 19.48 -1.06 -24.84
C GLY A 406 20.47 -0.73 -23.71
N ASN A 407 21.10 0.44 -23.82
CA ASN A 407 22.13 0.91 -22.88
C ASN A 407 21.54 1.81 -21.78
N LEU A 408 22.15 1.77 -20.60
CA LEU A 408 21.86 2.59 -19.43
C LEU A 408 22.15 4.10 -19.60
N THR A 409 22.65 4.57 -20.74
CA THR A 409 22.93 6.02 -20.98
C THR A 409 21.72 6.92 -20.75
N ARG A 410 20.49 6.40 -20.86
CA ARG A 410 19.26 7.17 -20.57
C ARG A 410 19.14 7.59 -19.11
N MET A 411 19.79 6.86 -18.21
CA MET A 411 19.84 7.20 -16.78
C MET A 411 20.58 8.52 -16.52
N LEU A 412 21.38 9.03 -17.47
CA LEU A 412 22.08 10.32 -17.38
C LEU A 412 21.14 11.54 -17.29
N LYS A 413 19.82 11.35 -17.37
CA LYS A 413 18.83 12.42 -17.17
C LYS A 413 17.93 12.17 -15.98
N TRP A 414 18.10 11.05 -15.29
CA TRP A 414 17.27 10.71 -14.14
C TRP A 414 17.77 11.50 -12.92
N GLY A 415 16.98 11.61 -11.87
CA GLY A 415 17.38 12.34 -10.66
C GLY A 415 16.42 12.11 -9.51
N ASN A 416 16.86 12.38 -8.29
CA ASN A 416 16.08 12.25 -7.05
C ASN A 416 15.58 10.82 -6.72
N ILE A 417 16.15 9.79 -7.32
CA ILE A 417 15.77 8.39 -7.06
C ILE A 417 16.47 7.90 -5.78
N GLU A 418 15.70 7.26 -4.91
CA GLU A 418 16.15 6.59 -3.68
C GLU A 418 16.23 5.08 -3.88
N ILE A 419 15.22 4.47 -4.50
CA ILE A 419 15.16 3.03 -4.77
C ILE A 419 15.04 2.81 -6.27
N LEU A 420 16.01 2.10 -6.85
CA LEU A 420 16.01 1.73 -8.26
C LEU A 420 16.23 0.23 -8.44
N ASP A 421 15.22 -0.46 -8.98
CA ASP A 421 15.34 -1.85 -9.39
C ASP A 421 15.09 -2.00 -10.91
N LEU A 422 16.15 -2.41 -11.62
CA LEU A 422 16.15 -2.72 -13.04
C LEU A 422 16.49 -4.19 -13.30
N SER A 423 16.45 -5.04 -12.27
CA SER A 423 16.90 -6.42 -12.36
C SER A 423 16.05 -7.27 -13.30
N GLN A 424 16.60 -8.37 -13.80
CA GLN A 424 15.87 -9.33 -14.65
C GLN A 424 15.28 -8.68 -15.91
N ASN A 425 16.14 -7.99 -16.67
CA ASN A 425 15.82 -7.41 -17.97
C ASN A 425 16.86 -7.86 -19.02
N ARG A 426 16.88 -7.22 -20.19
CA ARG A 426 17.85 -7.46 -21.29
C ARG A 426 18.77 -6.25 -21.49
N LEU A 427 19.03 -5.48 -20.43
CA LEU A 427 19.86 -4.28 -20.50
C LEU A 427 21.31 -4.64 -20.79
N SER A 428 22.01 -3.79 -21.55
CA SER A 428 23.36 -4.05 -22.05
C SER A 428 24.23 -2.79 -21.98
N GLY A 429 25.51 -2.92 -22.35
CA GLY A 429 26.48 -1.83 -22.28
C GLY A 429 27.02 -1.62 -20.87
N SER A 430 27.81 -0.55 -20.71
CA SER A 430 28.46 -0.21 -19.45
C SER A 430 27.56 0.59 -18.52
N ILE A 431 27.77 0.43 -17.21
CA ILE A 431 27.14 1.26 -16.20
C ILE A 431 27.76 2.68 -16.32
N PRO A 432 26.96 3.73 -16.57
CA PRO A 432 27.49 5.07 -16.80
C PRO A 432 28.11 5.69 -15.54
N GLU A 433 29.10 6.56 -15.73
CA GLU A 433 29.67 7.40 -14.66
C GLU A 433 28.69 8.55 -14.32
N VAL A 434 27.72 8.29 -13.43
CA VAL A 434 26.66 9.26 -13.04
C VAL A 434 26.89 9.79 -11.62
N THR A 435 27.34 11.04 -11.47
CA THR A 435 27.79 11.60 -10.17
C THR A 435 26.74 12.43 -9.42
N ALA A 436 26.01 13.33 -10.09
CA ALA A 436 25.16 14.31 -9.39
C ALA A 436 23.71 13.85 -9.16
N GLN A 437 23.24 12.85 -9.88
CA GLN A 437 21.81 12.52 -10.00
C GLN A 437 21.29 11.54 -8.95
N PHE A 438 22.17 10.67 -8.46
CA PHE A 438 21.85 9.57 -7.56
C PHE A 438 22.36 9.80 -6.13
N LEU A 439 22.53 11.06 -5.71
CA LEU A 439 22.98 11.41 -4.36
C LEU A 439 22.03 10.91 -3.25
N ARG A 440 20.77 10.60 -3.58
CA ARG A 440 19.79 10.05 -2.65
C ARG A 440 19.67 8.53 -2.70
N LEU A 441 20.30 7.88 -3.67
CA LEU A 441 20.14 6.45 -3.93
C LEU A 441 20.57 5.62 -2.72
N ASN A 442 19.66 4.81 -2.21
CA ASN A 442 19.85 3.92 -1.07
C ASN A 442 19.87 2.44 -1.47
N TYR A 443 19.20 2.08 -2.56
CA TYR A 443 19.06 0.72 -3.07
C TYR A 443 19.20 0.75 -4.58
N PHE A 444 20.16 -0.01 -5.10
CA PHE A 444 20.42 -0.10 -6.53
C PHE A 444 20.59 -1.53 -6.99
N ASN A 445 19.64 -2.02 -7.78
CA ASN A 445 19.64 -3.38 -8.30
C ASN A 445 19.63 -3.39 -9.84
N LEU A 446 20.69 -3.93 -10.41
CA LEU A 446 20.94 -4.13 -11.84
C LEU A 446 21.10 -5.62 -12.20
N SER A 447 20.81 -6.52 -11.26
CA SER A 447 21.14 -7.93 -11.40
C SER A 447 20.42 -8.62 -12.56
N ARG A 448 20.99 -9.72 -13.06
CA ARG A 448 20.38 -10.55 -14.12
C ARG A 448 20.06 -9.73 -15.37
N ASN A 449 21.08 -9.07 -15.90
CA ASN A 449 21.06 -8.35 -17.18
C ASN A 449 22.25 -8.82 -18.05
N SER A 450 22.56 -8.09 -19.13
CA SER A 450 23.73 -8.32 -19.99
C SER A 450 24.72 -7.16 -19.94
N LEU A 451 24.86 -6.50 -18.78
CA LEU A 451 25.75 -5.36 -18.58
C LEU A 451 27.22 -5.79 -18.65
N ASN A 452 28.07 -4.95 -19.24
CA ASN A 452 29.49 -5.25 -19.46
C ASN A 452 30.38 -4.06 -19.04
N GLY A 453 31.68 -4.18 -19.27
CA GLY A 453 32.67 -3.19 -18.82
C GLY A 453 32.90 -3.24 -17.31
N SER A 454 33.63 -2.26 -16.80
CA SER A 454 33.98 -2.19 -15.37
C SER A 454 32.92 -1.49 -14.53
N LEU A 455 32.85 -1.84 -13.25
CA LEU A 455 32.07 -1.09 -12.26
C LEU A 455 32.60 0.36 -12.17
N PRO A 456 31.76 1.39 -12.34
CA PRO A 456 32.21 2.78 -12.40
C PRO A 456 32.55 3.30 -11.01
N LYS A 457 33.61 4.12 -10.93
CA LYS A 457 34.18 4.58 -9.65
C LYS A 457 33.21 5.45 -8.88
N VAL A 458 32.33 6.18 -9.58
CA VAL A 458 31.33 7.05 -8.95
C VAL A 458 30.42 6.36 -7.95
N ILE A 459 30.14 5.06 -8.08
CA ILE A 459 29.25 4.34 -7.15
C ILE A 459 29.78 4.43 -5.71
N THR A 460 31.10 4.53 -5.56
CA THR A 460 31.77 4.68 -4.26
C THR A 460 31.51 6.03 -3.59
N LEU A 461 30.96 7.00 -4.32
CA LEU A 461 30.66 8.34 -3.86
C LEU A 461 29.19 8.52 -3.45
N PHE A 462 28.33 7.52 -3.64
CA PHE A 462 26.92 7.61 -3.27
C PHE A 462 26.75 7.57 -1.75
N PRO A 463 26.35 8.68 -1.10
CA PRO A 463 26.48 8.83 0.35
C PRO A 463 25.44 8.03 1.14
N LYS A 464 24.36 7.58 0.49
CA LYS A 464 23.25 6.86 1.14
C LYS A 464 23.14 5.39 0.71
N LEU A 465 24.01 4.90 -0.17
CA LEU A 465 23.85 3.57 -0.76
C LEU A 465 24.05 2.49 0.30
N THR A 466 23.01 1.69 0.54
CA THR A 466 23.00 0.59 1.51
C THR A 466 23.08 -0.77 0.83
N VAL A 467 22.46 -0.91 -0.35
CA VAL A 467 22.44 -2.16 -1.12
C VAL A 467 22.85 -1.88 -2.56
N LEU A 468 23.84 -2.63 -3.04
CA LEU A 468 24.22 -2.69 -4.44
C LEU A 468 24.18 -4.13 -4.93
N ASP A 469 23.31 -4.40 -5.89
CA ASP A 469 23.27 -5.69 -6.59
C ASP A 469 23.51 -5.50 -8.08
N ALA A 470 24.64 -6.00 -8.57
CA ALA A 470 24.96 -6.07 -9.99
C ALA A 470 25.32 -7.50 -10.42
N SER A 471 24.82 -8.48 -9.67
CA SER A 471 25.07 -9.91 -9.91
C SER A 471 24.47 -10.42 -11.23
N PHE A 472 24.94 -11.56 -11.73
CA PHE A 472 24.47 -12.19 -12.96
C PHE A 472 24.52 -11.23 -14.16
N ASN A 473 25.70 -10.67 -14.42
CA ASN A 473 26.00 -9.79 -15.56
C ASN A 473 27.31 -10.25 -16.24
N GLN A 474 27.88 -9.40 -17.10
CA GLN A 474 29.15 -9.61 -17.77
C GLN A 474 30.19 -8.56 -17.36
N LEU A 475 30.10 -8.02 -16.14
CA LEU A 475 31.01 -6.99 -15.64
C LEU A 475 32.42 -7.55 -15.50
N GLU A 476 33.41 -6.78 -15.93
CA GLU A 476 34.82 -7.17 -16.00
C GLU A 476 35.74 -6.16 -15.32
N GLY A 477 37.05 -6.45 -15.31
CA GLY A 477 38.04 -5.59 -14.68
C GLY A 477 38.14 -5.79 -13.16
N PRO A 478 38.93 -4.94 -12.48
CA PRO A 478 39.20 -5.09 -11.05
C PRO A 478 38.00 -4.69 -10.18
N LEU A 479 37.88 -5.35 -9.03
CA LEU A 479 36.91 -4.97 -8.00
C LEU A 479 37.25 -3.60 -7.41
N LEU A 480 36.24 -2.74 -7.25
CA LEU A 480 36.38 -1.44 -6.57
C LEU A 480 36.48 -1.64 -5.06
N THR A 481 37.70 -1.83 -4.56
CA THR A 481 37.92 -2.13 -3.13
C THR A 481 37.56 -0.98 -2.19
N SER A 482 37.42 0.25 -2.70
CA SER A 482 36.88 1.38 -1.92
C SER A 482 35.42 1.17 -1.48
N LEU A 483 34.66 0.28 -2.12
CA LEU A 483 33.30 -0.07 -1.67
C LEU A 483 33.31 -0.72 -0.27
N PHE A 484 34.37 -1.46 0.09
CA PHE A 484 34.52 -2.06 1.42
C PHE A 484 34.78 -1.02 2.51
N THR A 485 35.24 0.18 2.12
CA THR A 485 35.45 1.32 3.02
C THR A 485 34.25 2.26 3.10
N SER A 486 33.14 1.92 2.45
CA SER A 486 31.90 2.70 2.56
C SER A 486 31.31 2.59 3.97
N TYR A 487 30.84 3.71 4.51
CA TYR A 487 30.21 3.79 5.83
C TYR A 487 28.71 3.44 5.80
N THR A 488 28.07 3.52 4.64
CA THR A 488 26.64 3.25 4.46
C THR A 488 26.33 1.90 3.84
N LEU A 489 27.24 1.37 3.02
CA LEU A 489 27.00 0.13 2.29
C LEU A 489 26.91 -1.05 3.27
N GLN A 490 25.84 -1.82 3.17
CA GLN A 490 25.57 -2.99 4.00
C GLN A 490 25.64 -4.28 3.18
N GLU A 491 25.19 -4.24 1.93
CA GLU A 491 25.13 -5.41 1.07
C GLU A 491 25.74 -5.13 -0.30
N LEU A 492 26.62 -6.04 -0.73
CA LEU A 492 27.24 -6.02 -2.05
C LEU A 492 27.12 -7.40 -2.71
N HIS A 493 26.37 -7.44 -3.81
CA HIS A 493 26.13 -8.64 -4.61
C HIS A 493 26.74 -8.45 -6.01
N LEU A 494 27.82 -9.16 -6.30
CA LEU A 494 28.54 -9.11 -7.58
C LEU A 494 28.78 -10.50 -8.18
N GLN A 495 28.10 -11.52 -7.66
CA GLN A 495 28.26 -12.90 -8.08
C GLN A 495 27.89 -13.12 -9.55
N ASN A 496 28.47 -14.15 -10.17
CA ASN A 496 28.23 -14.50 -11.58
C ASN A 496 28.53 -13.31 -12.52
N ASN A 497 29.77 -12.83 -12.47
CA ASN A 497 30.33 -11.82 -13.37
C ASN A 497 31.71 -12.29 -13.90
N LYS A 498 32.46 -11.39 -14.54
CA LYS A 498 33.82 -11.63 -15.06
C LYS A 498 34.87 -10.77 -14.33
N LEU A 499 34.62 -10.39 -13.08
CA LEU A 499 35.55 -9.56 -12.31
C LEU A 499 36.85 -10.31 -12.07
N ALA A 500 37.99 -9.65 -12.30
CA ALA A 500 39.30 -10.27 -12.31
C ALA A 500 40.33 -9.45 -11.53
N GLY A 501 41.50 -10.02 -11.31
CA GLY A 501 42.59 -9.39 -10.55
C GLY A 501 42.54 -9.74 -9.05
N ASN A 502 43.45 -9.12 -8.29
CA ASN A 502 43.57 -9.34 -6.85
C ASN A 502 42.73 -8.36 -6.04
N ILE A 503 42.39 -8.74 -4.81
CA ILE A 503 41.74 -7.85 -3.85
C ILE A 503 42.81 -7.29 -2.91
N ASN A 504 43.04 -5.99 -2.95
CA ASN A 504 43.93 -5.29 -2.01
C ASN A 504 43.22 -4.07 -1.42
N PHE A 505 43.08 -4.05 -0.10
CA PHE A 505 42.58 -2.90 0.65
C PHE A 505 43.15 -2.87 2.06
N SER A 506 43.27 -1.67 2.60
CA SER A 506 43.65 -1.45 3.99
C SER A 506 42.41 -0.95 4.74
N PRO A 507 41.84 -1.75 5.65
CA PRO A 507 40.69 -1.31 6.44
C PRO A 507 41.10 -0.11 7.30
N ARG A 508 40.37 0.99 7.20
CA ARG A 508 40.46 2.07 8.19
C ARG A 508 39.65 1.64 9.40
N MET A 509 40.23 1.70 10.59
CA MET A 509 39.51 1.50 11.85
C MET A 509 38.42 2.57 11.97
N ASN A 510 37.21 2.24 11.54
CA ASN A 510 35.93 2.85 11.89
C ASN A 510 34.82 1.92 11.37
N GLU A 511 33.75 1.82 12.16
CA GLU A 511 32.65 0.85 12.09
C GLU A 511 32.08 0.66 10.66
N SER A 512 32.56 -0.37 9.95
CA SER A 512 31.96 -0.78 8.68
C SER A 512 30.62 -1.45 8.95
N ASN A 513 29.55 -0.91 8.37
CA ASN A 513 28.19 -1.46 8.46
C ASN A 513 27.94 -2.64 7.52
N PHE A 514 28.99 -3.16 6.88
CA PHE A 514 28.92 -4.19 5.85
C PHE A 514 28.52 -5.54 6.44
N ARG A 515 27.42 -6.12 5.96
CA ARG A 515 26.81 -7.35 6.45
C ARG A 515 26.91 -8.51 5.46
N VAL A 516 26.74 -8.22 4.17
CA VAL A 516 26.66 -9.24 3.13
C VAL A 516 27.63 -8.93 2.00
N LEU A 517 28.48 -9.90 1.68
CA LEU A 517 29.37 -9.86 0.53
C LEU A 517 29.26 -11.15 -0.28
N ASP A 518 28.76 -11.04 -1.51
CA ASP A 518 28.80 -12.14 -2.47
C ASP A 518 29.60 -11.75 -3.73
N LEU A 519 30.77 -12.37 -3.86
CA LEU A 519 31.68 -12.25 -5.01
C LEU A 519 31.80 -13.58 -5.78
N SER A 520 30.91 -14.54 -5.51
CA SER A 520 31.05 -15.89 -6.05
C SER A 520 30.96 -15.95 -7.57
N HIS A 521 31.56 -16.97 -8.17
CA HIS A 521 31.52 -17.18 -9.62
C HIS A 521 32.05 -15.96 -10.40
N ASN A 522 33.30 -15.60 -10.13
CA ASN A 522 34.07 -14.55 -10.82
C ASN A 522 35.47 -15.09 -11.20
N GLN A 523 36.38 -14.23 -11.62
CA GLN A 523 37.76 -14.55 -12.02
C GLN A 523 38.79 -13.91 -11.07
N LEU A 524 38.40 -13.64 -9.82
CA LEU A 524 39.28 -13.00 -8.82
C LEU A 524 40.40 -13.97 -8.43
N SER A 525 41.60 -13.45 -8.21
CA SER A 525 42.81 -14.27 -8.02
C SER A 525 43.79 -13.69 -7.01
N GLY A 526 44.90 -14.40 -6.77
CA GLY A 526 45.91 -14.02 -5.79
C GLY A 526 45.57 -14.51 -4.38
N TYR A 527 46.22 -13.94 -3.38
CA TYR A 527 45.97 -14.26 -1.97
C TYR A 527 44.72 -13.55 -1.46
N PHE A 528 43.92 -14.22 -0.64
CA PHE A 528 42.78 -13.58 0.03
C PHE A 528 43.30 -12.64 1.15
N PRO A 529 42.90 -11.36 1.20
CA PRO A 529 43.55 -10.37 2.05
C PRO A 529 43.14 -10.48 3.52
N ASP A 530 44.10 -10.29 4.43
CA ASP A 530 43.89 -10.32 5.88
C ASP A 530 42.88 -9.27 6.38
N GLY A 531 42.73 -8.15 5.65
CA GLY A 531 41.89 -7.02 6.02
C GLY A 531 40.39 -7.34 6.17
N PHE A 532 39.90 -8.46 5.62
CA PHE A 532 38.51 -8.90 5.82
C PHE A 532 38.20 -9.28 7.28
N GLY A 533 39.21 -9.66 8.07
CA GLY A 533 39.06 -9.88 9.50
C GLY A 533 38.60 -8.64 10.26
N SER A 534 38.95 -7.44 9.76
CA SER A 534 38.60 -6.17 10.37
C SER A 534 37.17 -5.68 10.07
N LEU A 535 36.40 -6.36 9.22
CA LEU A 535 35.01 -6.01 8.91
C LEU A 535 34.05 -6.59 9.95
N THR A 536 34.09 -6.06 11.19
CA THR A 536 33.42 -6.63 12.38
C THR A 536 31.89 -6.69 12.33
N GLY A 537 31.25 -6.14 11.29
CA GLY A 537 29.80 -6.25 11.05
C GLY A 537 29.40 -7.34 10.07
N LEU A 538 30.36 -8.00 9.40
CA LEU A 538 30.10 -8.95 8.31
C LEU A 538 29.42 -10.22 8.85
N GLN A 539 28.31 -10.60 8.22
CA GLN A 539 27.51 -11.77 8.59
C GLN A 539 27.61 -12.88 7.54
N MET A 540 27.68 -12.52 6.26
CA MET A 540 27.80 -13.46 5.15
C MET A 540 28.96 -13.07 4.23
N LEU A 541 29.85 -14.03 3.98
CA LEU A 541 30.92 -13.94 3.00
C LEU A 541 30.85 -15.13 2.04
N ASN A 542 30.60 -14.85 0.77
CA ASN A 542 30.64 -15.84 -0.30
C ASN A 542 31.65 -15.41 -1.36
N ILE A 543 32.73 -16.18 -1.50
CA ILE A 543 33.79 -15.98 -2.51
C ILE A 543 33.99 -17.25 -3.35
N GLY A 544 33.04 -18.19 -3.30
CA GLY A 544 33.16 -19.47 -3.97
C GLY A 544 33.23 -19.36 -5.50
N GLY A 545 33.90 -20.27 -6.19
CA GLY A 545 33.99 -20.24 -7.65
C GLY A 545 34.86 -19.10 -8.17
N ASN A 546 36.05 -18.91 -7.60
CA ASN A 546 37.04 -17.93 -8.04
C ASN A 546 38.40 -18.63 -8.23
N ASN A 547 39.48 -17.86 -8.41
CA ASN A 547 40.85 -18.32 -8.61
C ASN A 547 41.77 -17.89 -7.44
N PHE A 548 41.23 -17.77 -6.22
CA PHE A 548 42.02 -17.43 -5.03
C PHE A 548 42.97 -18.56 -4.65
N SER A 549 44.14 -18.21 -4.11
CA SER A 549 45.23 -19.12 -3.78
C SER A 549 45.87 -18.79 -2.42
N GLY A 550 46.80 -19.63 -1.97
CA GLY A 550 47.46 -19.48 -0.68
C GLY A 550 46.60 -19.96 0.49
N SER A 551 47.00 -19.64 1.72
CA SER A 551 46.27 -20.03 2.93
C SER A 551 45.13 -19.05 3.26
N LEU A 552 44.04 -19.57 3.83
CA LEU A 552 42.99 -18.73 4.39
C LEU A 552 43.51 -17.98 5.63
N PRO A 553 43.33 -16.65 5.71
CA PRO A 553 43.93 -15.85 6.78
C PRO A 553 43.27 -16.11 8.14
N THR A 554 44.08 -16.14 9.20
CA THR A 554 43.59 -16.38 10.58
C THR A 554 42.76 -15.22 11.13
N SER A 555 42.96 -14.00 10.59
CA SER A 555 42.21 -12.79 10.94
C SER A 555 40.73 -12.91 10.64
N LEU A 556 40.32 -13.77 9.69
CA LEU A 556 38.89 -14.03 9.42
C LEU A 556 38.17 -14.62 10.64
N GLY A 557 38.92 -15.30 11.52
CA GLY A 557 38.41 -15.79 12.80
C GLY A 557 38.12 -14.72 13.84
N GLU A 558 38.67 -13.50 13.68
CA GLU A 558 38.41 -12.36 14.56
C GLU A 558 37.02 -11.74 14.31
N ASN A 559 36.37 -12.10 13.21
CA ASN A 559 35.04 -11.65 12.87
C ASN A 559 33.95 -12.45 13.62
N SER A 560 33.58 -11.99 14.81
CA SER A 560 32.60 -12.68 15.65
C SER A 560 31.17 -12.68 15.10
N THR A 561 30.84 -11.78 14.16
CA THR A 561 29.48 -11.66 13.59
C THR A 561 29.26 -12.57 12.38
N LEU A 562 30.32 -13.12 11.79
CA LEU A 562 30.22 -13.95 10.60
C LEU A 562 29.47 -15.25 10.92
N THR A 563 28.38 -15.51 10.20
CA THR A 563 27.52 -16.69 10.36
C THR A 563 27.53 -17.60 9.13
N SER A 564 27.90 -17.08 7.96
CA SER A 564 27.97 -17.85 6.72
C SER A 564 29.27 -17.58 5.99
N LEU A 565 30.00 -18.65 5.64
CA LEU A 565 31.25 -18.59 4.88
C LEU A 565 31.28 -19.64 3.77
N ASP A 566 31.36 -19.20 2.51
CA ASP A 566 31.60 -20.07 1.36
C ASP A 566 32.89 -19.64 0.64
N ILE A 567 33.88 -20.54 0.66
CA ILE A 567 35.18 -20.40 -0.03
C ILE A 567 35.38 -21.50 -1.08
N SER A 568 34.32 -22.23 -1.42
CA SER A 568 34.39 -23.41 -2.27
C SER A 568 34.87 -23.10 -3.69
N GLN A 569 35.33 -24.10 -4.44
CA GLN A 569 35.73 -23.94 -5.84
C GLN A 569 36.79 -22.82 -6.01
N ASN A 570 37.91 -22.94 -5.32
CA ASN A 570 39.07 -22.06 -5.38
C ASN A 570 40.36 -22.90 -5.32
N HIS A 571 41.53 -22.28 -5.15
CA HIS A 571 42.84 -22.93 -4.99
C HIS A 571 43.45 -22.66 -3.61
N PHE A 572 42.62 -22.56 -2.56
CA PHE A 572 43.13 -22.38 -1.20
C PHE A 572 43.93 -23.62 -0.75
N THR A 573 45.06 -23.37 -0.09
CA THR A 573 46.01 -24.38 0.40
C THR A 573 46.22 -24.24 1.91
N GLY A 574 46.96 -25.17 2.52
CA GLY A 574 47.23 -25.15 3.96
C GLY A 574 46.02 -25.54 4.82
N PRO A 575 46.11 -25.40 6.16
CA PRO A 575 45.06 -25.80 7.08
C PRO A 575 43.94 -24.77 7.20
N LEU A 576 42.72 -25.24 7.48
CA LEU A 576 41.61 -24.38 7.93
C LEU A 576 41.95 -23.73 9.29
N PRO A 577 41.80 -22.40 9.45
CA PRO A 577 42.10 -21.72 10.71
C PRO A 577 41.22 -22.21 11.86
N LYS A 578 41.85 -22.55 12.99
CA LYS A 578 41.14 -22.92 14.24
C LYS A 578 40.41 -21.74 14.87
N THR A 579 40.75 -20.51 14.48
CA THR A 579 40.16 -19.27 14.98
C THR A 579 38.78 -18.98 14.41
N LEU A 580 38.32 -19.73 13.40
CA LEU A 580 37.00 -19.51 12.79
C LEU A 580 35.85 -19.61 13.83
N PRO A 581 34.81 -18.76 13.75
CA PRO A 581 33.75 -18.72 14.75
C PRO A 581 32.98 -20.04 14.91
N ASN A 582 32.63 -20.37 16.16
CA ASN A 582 31.73 -21.49 16.47
C ASN A 582 30.27 -21.20 16.05
N SER A 583 29.92 -19.93 15.86
CA SER A 583 28.58 -19.42 15.55
C SER A 583 28.12 -19.67 14.11
N PHE A 584 28.98 -20.20 13.22
CA PHE A 584 28.60 -20.44 11.83
C PHE A 584 27.34 -21.30 11.70
N GLN A 585 26.39 -20.84 10.89
CA GLN A 585 25.19 -21.54 10.49
C GLN A 585 25.37 -22.23 9.13
N SER A 586 26.23 -21.67 8.26
CA SER A 586 26.56 -22.22 6.95
C SER A 586 28.07 -22.15 6.70
N PHE A 587 28.63 -23.22 6.15
CA PHE A 587 30.06 -23.31 5.81
C PHE A 587 30.27 -24.23 4.61
N ASN A 588 31.09 -23.79 3.65
CA ASN A 588 31.51 -24.61 2.52
C ASN A 588 32.93 -24.23 2.05
N ALA A 589 33.81 -25.22 2.04
CA ALA A 589 35.21 -25.14 1.60
C ALA A 589 35.57 -26.24 0.60
N SER A 590 34.58 -26.95 0.04
CA SER A 590 34.79 -27.99 -0.96
C SER A 590 35.45 -27.46 -2.23
N TYR A 591 36.03 -28.33 -3.04
CA TYR A 591 36.72 -28.01 -4.29
C TYR A 591 37.86 -26.99 -4.09
N ASN A 592 38.78 -27.27 -3.16
CA ASN A 592 40.03 -26.54 -2.91
C ASN A 592 41.21 -27.52 -2.78
N ASP A 593 42.39 -27.02 -2.44
CA ASP A 593 43.64 -27.77 -2.20
C ASP A 593 44.06 -27.74 -0.71
N LEU A 594 43.08 -27.70 0.20
CA LEU A 594 43.29 -27.60 1.65
C LEU A 594 43.90 -28.90 2.22
N SER A 595 44.66 -28.74 3.31
CA SER A 595 45.38 -29.83 3.98
C SER A 595 45.22 -29.77 5.49
N GLY A 596 45.75 -30.75 6.22
CA GLY A 596 45.72 -30.77 7.68
C GLY A 596 44.40 -31.29 8.25
N VAL A 597 44.11 -30.99 9.52
CA VAL A 597 42.96 -31.57 10.23
C VAL A 597 41.81 -30.57 10.31
N VAL A 598 40.58 -30.99 10.01
CA VAL A 598 39.38 -30.15 10.17
C VAL A 598 39.21 -29.72 11.64
N PRO A 599 39.18 -28.41 11.92
CA PRO A 599 38.96 -27.85 13.26
C PRO A 599 37.65 -28.33 13.90
N GLU A 600 37.65 -28.55 15.22
CA GLU A 600 36.50 -29.11 15.96
C GLU A 600 35.21 -28.33 15.77
N ASN A 601 35.30 -27.00 15.76
CA ASN A 601 34.20 -26.08 15.56
C ASN A 601 33.50 -26.22 14.20
N LEU A 602 34.18 -26.76 13.19
CA LEU A 602 33.65 -26.95 11.84
C LEU A 602 33.15 -28.38 11.61
N ARG A 603 33.43 -29.35 12.49
CA ARG A 603 33.03 -30.76 12.31
C ARG A 603 31.51 -30.98 12.37
N LYS A 604 30.74 -29.98 12.79
CA LYS A 604 29.27 -29.99 12.75
C LYS A 604 28.69 -29.92 11.34
N PHE A 605 29.48 -29.48 10.35
CA PHE A 605 29.05 -29.36 8.95
C PHE A 605 29.18 -30.69 8.19
N PRO A 606 28.34 -30.94 7.18
CA PRO A 606 28.38 -32.19 6.42
C PRO A 606 29.69 -32.35 5.66
N LEU A 607 30.08 -33.59 5.34
CA LEU A 607 31.31 -33.86 4.57
C LEU A 607 31.34 -33.19 3.19
N SER A 608 30.18 -32.93 2.59
CA SER A 608 30.05 -32.17 1.35
C SER A 608 30.55 -30.73 1.46
N SER A 609 30.60 -30.16 2.68
CA SER A 609 31.21 -28.85 2.92
C SER A 609 32.74 -28.87 2.82
N PHE A 610 33.37 -30.05 2.81
CA PHE A 610 34.83 -30.19 2.78
C PHE A 610 35.33 -30.97 1.56
N TYR A 611 34.49 -31.81 0.96
CA TYR A 611 34.84 -32.67 -0.17
C TYR A 611 33.78 -32.57 -1.27
N PRO A 612 34.15 -32.83 -2.54
CA PRO A 612 35.45 -33.26 -3.05
C PRO A 612 36.48 -32.11 -3.15
N GLY A 613 37.68 -32.36 -3.70
CA GLY A 613 38.75 -31.37 -3.91
C GLY A 613 39.90 -31.48 -2.91
N ASN A 614 39.58 -31.38 -1.61
CA ASN A 614 40.60 -31.29 -0.55
C ASN A 614 41.19 -32.65 -0.15
N SER A 615 41.96 -33.29 -1.04
CA SER A 615 42.49 -34.64 -0.84
C SER A 615 43.37 -34.83 0.41
N GLU A 616 44.16 -33.80 0.76
CA GLU A 616 45.07 -33.78 1.91
C GLU A 616 44.42 -33.34 3.22
N LEU A 617 43.13 -32.97 3.19
CA LEU A 617 42.38 -32.61 4.39
C LEU A 617 41.90 -33.87 5.11
N GLN A 618 42.07 -33.91 6.43
CA GLN A 618 41.70 -35.02 7.30
C GLN A 618 40.49 -34.64 8.14
N PHE A 619 39.44 -35.47 8.09
CA PHE A 619 38.22 -35.28 8.88
C PHE A 619 38.15 -36.37 9.98
N PRO A 620 38.50 -36.05 11.24
CA PRO A 620 38.45 -37.03 12.33
C PRO A 620 37.01 -37.32 12.75
N ASN A 621 36.69 -38.58 13.04
CA ASN A 621 35.37 -39.03 13.52
C ASN A 621 34.21 -38.53 12.65
N PRO A 622 34.17 -38.90 11.36
CA PRO A 622 33.10 -38.45 10.49
C PRO A 622 31.74 -38.99 10.98
N PRO A 623 30.65 -38.21 10.83
CA PRO A 623 29.32 -38.64 11.24
C PRO A 623 28.92 -39.96 10.56
N SER A 624 28.34 -40.89 11.33
CA SER A 624 28.02 -42.25 10.90
C SER A 624 27.21 -42.26 9.59
N GLY A 625 27.80 -42.79 8.52
CA GLY A 625 27.19 -42.84 7.18
C GLY A 625 28.13 -42.46 6.02
N SER A 626 29.36 -42.03 6.31
CA SER A 626 30.32 -41.58 5.29
C SER A 626 31.25 -42.68 4.78
N ASN A 627 30.82 -43.44 3.77
CA ASN A 627 31.72 -44.36 3.08
C ASN A 627 32.72 -43.60 2.20
N ARG A 628 34.00 -43.57 2.58
CA ARG A 628 35.12 -43.37 1.65
C ARG A 628 35.23 -44.61 0.76
N GLY A 629 34.79 -44.53 -0.49
CA GLY A 629 35.11 -45.53 -1.50
C GLY A 629 36.48 -45.25 -2.13
N PRO A 630 37.33 -46.26 -2.41
CA PRO A 630 38.66 -46.04 -2.95
C PRO A 630 38.62 -45.72 -4.45
N SER A 631 39.64 -44.96 -4.87
CA SER A 631 39.98 -44.66 -6.26
C SER A 631 40.06 -45.93 -7.12
N GLY A 632 39.43 -45.92 -8.30
CA GLY A 632 39.46 -47.02 -9.26
C GLY A 632 38.78 -46.70 -10.61
N ASN A 633 39.61 -46.49 -11.62
CA ASN A 633 39.45 -46.62 -13.09
C ASN A 633 38.27 -45.98 -13.85
N HIS A 634 38.69 -45.12 -14.80
CA HIS A 634 37.95 -44.59 -15.94
C HIS A 634 37.57 -45.70 -16.94
N HIS A 635 36.27 -46.01 -17.08
CA HIS A 635 35.60 -46.21 -18.39
C HIS A 635 34.09 -46.54 -18.34
N GLY A 636 33.47 -46.69 -17.16
CA GLY A 636 32.05 -47.09 -17.05
C GLY A 636 31.03 -46.01 -16.64
N LYS A 637 31.43 -44.74 -16.44
CA LYS A 637 30.62 -43.76 -15.67
C LYS A 637 29.56 -42.96 -16.45
N HIS A 638 29.48 -43.04 -17.78
CA HIS A 638 28.56 -42.15 -18.52
C HIS A 638 27.07 -42.57 -18.38
N MET A 639 26.76 -43.87 -18.38
CA MET A 639 25.37 -44.36 -18.30
C MET A 639 24.74 -44.25 -16.91
N LYS A 640 25.51 -44.51 -15.84
CA LYS A 640 24.99 -44.35 -14.45
C LYS A 640 24.81 -42.88 -14.05
N THR A 641 25.65 -41.98 -14.56
CA THR A 641 25.53 -40.54 -14.26
C THR A 641 24.29 -39.94 -14.90
N ILE A 642 23.94 -40.35 -16.13
CA ILE A 642 22.69 -39.91 -16.79
C ILE A 642 21.47 -40.41 -16.01
N ILE A 643 21.45 -41.67 -15.57
CA ILE A 643 20.32 -42.20 -14.77
C ILE A 643 20.21 -41.46 -13.43
N ILE A 644 21.34 -41.17 -12.76
CA ILE A 644 21.34 -40.41 -11.51
C ILE A 644 20.88 -38.96 -11.72
N VAL A 645 21.28 -38.29 -12.80
CA VAL A 645 20.82 -36.93 -13.13
C VAL A 645 19.32 -36.92 -13.46
N VAL A 646 18.81 -37.91 -14.20
CA VAL A 646 17.37 -38.04 -14.47
C VAL A 646 16.58 -38.31 -13.19
N VAL A 647 17.10 -39.15 -12.29
CA VAL A 647 16.48 -39.40 -10.98
C VAL A 647 16.55 -38.17 -10.07
N ILE A 648 17.65 -37.43 -10.06
CA ILE A 648 17.77 -36.17 -9.30
C ILE A 648 16.82 -35.12 -9.87
N ILE A 649 16.72 -34.96 -11.19
CA ILE A 649 15.76 -34.04 -11.81
C ILE A 649 14.33 -34.48 -11.49
N ALA A 650 14.01 -35.77 -11.56
CA ALA A 650 12.70 -36.29 -11.19
C ALA A 650 12.39 -36.10 -9.69
N CYS A 651 13.38 -36.25 -8.81
CA CYS A 651 13.25 -36.00 -7.38
C CYS A 651 13.13 -34.51 -7.08
N VAL A 652 13.85 -33.64 -7.77
CA VAL A 652 13.74 -32.18 -7.63
C VAL A 652 12.38 -31.70 -8.15
N ILE A 653 11.90 -32.25 -9.26
CA ILE A 653 10.55 -31.97 -9.77
C ILE A 653 9.49 -32.52 -8.81
N ALA A 654 9.67 -33.72 -8.27
CA ALA A 654 8.75 -34.28 -7.28
C ALA A 654 8.75 -33.48 -5.97
N VAL A 655 9.91 -33.01 -5.51
CA VAL A 655 10.04 -32.14 -4.33
C VAL A 655 9.46 -30.77 -4.62
N ALA A 656 9.66 -30.19 -5.81
CA ALA A 656 9.02 -28.95 -6.22
C ALA A 656 7.49 -29.11 -6.30
N ILE A 657 6.99 -30.23 -6.81
CA ILE A 657 5.56 -30.56 -6.83
C ILE A 657 5.04 -30.78 -5.41
N LEU A 658 5.80 -31.40 -4.51
CA LEU A 658 5.44 -31.58 -3.09
C LEU A 658 5.53 -30.29 -2.28
N ILE A 659 6.43 -29.36 -2.65
CA ILE A 659 6.50 -28.01 -2.10
C ILE A 659 5.34 -27.18 -2.63
N LEU A 660 5.00 -27.28 -3.92
CA LEU A 660 3.84 -26.61 -4.50
C LEU A 660 2.52 -27.21 -3.96
N LEU A 661 2.44 -28.52 -3.74
CA LEU A 661 1.35 -29.19 -3.02
C LEU A 661 1.38 -28.83 -1.55
N GLY A 662 2.54 -28.65 -0.94
CA GLY A 662 2.73 -28.21 0.44
C GLY A 662 2.26 -26.77 0.62
N ILE A 663 2.57 -25.87 -0.31
CA ILE A 663 2.09 -24.49 -0.40
C ILE A 663 0.60 -24.49 -0.71
N PHE A 664 0.13 -25.31 -1.66
CA PHE A 664 -1.30 -25.42 -1.97
C PHE A 664 -2.12 -26.00 -0.81
N ILE A 665 -1.60 -27.01 -0.10
CA ILE A 665 -2.20 -27.60 1.11
C ILE A 665 -2.05 -26.64 2.29
N HIS A 666 -0.97 -25.85 2.37
CA HIS A 666 -0.77 -24.82 3.38
C HIS A 666 -1.76 -23.68 3.16
N CYS A 667 -1.89 -23.14 1.95
CA CYS A 667 -2.93 -22.18 1.54
C CYS A 667 -4.35 -22.73 1.75
N LYS A 668 -4.55 -24.05 1.56
CA LYS A 668 -5.84 -24.71 1.80
C LYS A 668 -6.08 -25.06 3.27
N ARG A 669 -5.03 -25.19 4.11
CA ARG A 669 -5.10 -25.45 5.57
C ARG A 669 -5.15 -24.15 6.38
N THR A 670 -4.51 -23.07 5.93
CA THR A 670 -4.75 -21.72 6.44
C THR A 670 -6.16 -21.25 6.09
N SER A 671 -6.73 -21.75 4.98
CA SER A 671 -8.17 -21.64 4.68
C SER A 671 -9.06 -22.63 5.45
N LYS A 672 -8.52 -23.74 5.98
CA LYS A 672 -9.26 -24.78 6.70
C LYS A 672 -8.37 -25.53 7.71
N ARG A 673 -8.31 -25.11 8.98
CA ARG A 673 -8.45 -26.08 10.10
C ARG A 673 -8.61 -25.44 11.49
N PRO A 674 -9.34 -26.13 12.38
CA PRO A 674 -9.60 -25.76 13.77
C PRO A 674 -8.49 -26.25 14.74
N SER A 675 -8.51 -25.69 15.95
CA SER A 675 -7.69 -25.99 17.14
C SER A 675 -7.68 -27.49 17.53
N PRO A 676 -6.60 -28.01 18.17
CA PRO A 676 -6.70 -28.24 19.62
C PRO A 676 -5.39 -28.10 20.46
N HIS A 677 -5.63 -27.71 21.71
CA HIS A 677 -4.98 -28.09 23.00
C HIS A 677 -3.48 -27.92 23.31
N VAL A 678 -3.24 -26.85 24.08
CA VAL A 678 -2.35 -26.58 25.24
C VAL A 678 -1.55 -27.75 25.88
N THR A 679 -0.25 -27.53 26.09
CA THR A 679 0.39 -27.62 27.43
C THR A 679 1.53 -26.59 27.57
N ASN A 680 1.51 -25.87 28.69
CA ASN A 680 2.38 -24.76 29.10
C ASN A 680 3.82 -25.17 29.48
N LYS A 681 4.81 -24.31 29.18
CA LYS A 681 5.62 -23.57 30.18
C LYS A 681 6.71 -22.69 29.53
N ASP A 682 6.58 -21.39 29.79
CA ASP A 682 7.59 -20.32 29.98
C ASP A 682 8.68 -20.09 28.90
N VAL A 683 8.63 -19.08 28.02
CA VAL A 683 8.70 -17.59 28.21
C VAL A 683 10.15 -17.07 28.32
N HIS A 684 10.71 -16.48 27.24
CA HIS A 684 10.94 -15.01 27.13
C HIS A 684 11.51 -14.53 25.77
N ARG A 685 10.83 -13.48 25.26
CA ARG A 685 11.29 -12.33 24.44
C ARG A 685 11.81 -12.54 23.01
N GLN A 686 10.88 -12.44 22.06
CA GLN A 686 11.07 -11.63 20.85
C GLN A 686 9.74 -10.95 20.50
N THR A 687 9.74 -9.61 20.53
CA THR A 687 8.61 -8.74 20.21
C THR A 687 8.22 -8.89 18.74
N SER A 688 7.15 -9.64 18.49
CA SER A 688 6.44 -9.69 17.21
C SER A 688 5.29 -8.70 17.28
N THR A 689 5.41 -7.60 16.54
CA THR A 689 4.30 -6.70 16.20
C THR A 689 3.26 -7.50 15.41
N LYS A 690 2.11 -7.78 16.04
CA LYS A 690 0.92 -8.30 15.34
C LYS A 690 0.38 -7.21 14.40
N PRO A 691 -0.06 -7.56 13.18
CA PRO A 691 -0.64 -6.59 12.25
C PRO A 691 -2.10 -6.30 12.65
N CYS A 692 -2.31 -5.53 13.72
CA CYS A 692 -3.59 -4.81 13.96
C CYS A 692 -3.35 -3.30 14.09
N SER A 693 -2.11 -2.79 13.89
CA SER A 693 -1.83 -1.36 13.77
C SER A 693 -1.69 -0.98 12.30
N PHE A 694 -2.61 -0.15 11.81
CA PHE A 694 -2.60 0.47 10.48
C PHE A 694 -1.22 1.09 10.18
N ALA A 695 -0.57 0.65 9.10
CA ALA A 695 0.62 1.31 8.56
C ALA A 695 0.17 2.56 7.81
N GLY A 696 0.20 3.70 8.51
CA GLY A 696 -0.20 4.99 7.96
C GLY A 696 -0.12 6.08 9.02
N ARG A 697 1.07 6.28 9.59
CA ARG A 697 1.36 7.46 10.43
C ARG A 697 1.67 8.64 9.51
N ASP A 698 0.67 9.09 8.77
CA ASP A 698 0.61 10.44 8.24
C ASP A 698 -0.52 11.17 8.95
N SER A 699 -0.23 12.37 9.45
CA SER A 699 -1.15 13.18 10.23
C SER A 699 -2.36 13.60 9.38
N GLY A 700 -3.42 12.79 9.41
CA GLY A 700 -4.77 13.11 8.96
C GLY A 700 -5.73 12.50 9.97
N GLY A 701 -6.57 13.33 10.59
CA GLY A 701 -7.33 13.01 11.80
C GLY A 701 -8.04 11.66 11.79
N SER A 702 -7.71 10.82 12.77
CA SER A 702 -8.55 9.70 13.17
C SER A 702 -9.89 10.26 13.63
N LEU A 703 -10.94 10.02 12.85
CA LEU A 703 -12.34 10.28 13.24
C LEU A 703 -12.76 9.22 14.27
N VAL A 704 -12.11 9.23 15.44
CA VAL A 704 -12.77 8.81 16.68
C VAL A 704 -13.56 10.05 17.10
N VAL A 705 -14.89 9.98 16.94
CA VAL A 705 -15.80 11.02 17.43
C VAL A 705 -15.57 11.16 18.94
N SER A 706 -14.78 12.17 19.31
CA SER A 706 -14.55 12.54 20.70
C SER A 706 -15.81 13.24 21.20
N ALA A 707 -16.14 13.01 22.47
CA ALA A 707 -17.42 13.42 23.05
C ALA A 707 -17.65 14.95 23.08
N GLU A 708 -16.66 15.77 22.72
CA GLU A 708 -16.82 17.22 22.60
C GLU A 708 -17.73 17.68 21.44
N ASP A 709 -17.91 16.88 20.38
CA ASP A 709 -18.72 17.29 19.21
C ASP A 709 -20.23 17.01 19.34
N LEU A 710 -20.69 16.40 20.43
CA LEU A 710 -22.10 16.01 20.62
C LEU A 710 -22.97 17.07 21.32
N VAL A 711 -22.45 18.26 21.64
CA VAL A 711 -23.17 19.27 22.48
C VAL A 711 -23.48 20.60 21.78
N THR A 712 -23.21 20.79 20.49
CA THR A 712 -23.64 22.03 19.80
C THR A 712 -24.53 21.79 18.59
N GLY A 713 -25.82 22.10 18.76
CA GLY A 713 -26.82 22.06 17.69
C GLY A 713 -26.55 23.12 16.62
N ARG A 714 -26.31 22.69 15.38
CA ARG A 714 -26.23 23.58 14.21
C ARG A 714 -27.64 24.03 13.79
N LYS A 715 -27.98 25.26 14.15
CA LYS A 715 -29.02 26.06 13.47
C LYS A 715 -28.51 26.52 12.11
N GLY A 716 -29.43 26.57 11.15
CA GLY A 716 -29.19 26.93 9.76
C GLY A 716 -28.88 28.40 9.49
N SER A 717 -28.43 28.58 8.24
CA SER A 717 -28.11 29.79 7.48
C SER A 717 -28.99 31.03 7.71
N SER A 718 -28.35 32.21 7.81
CA SER A 718 -28.73 33.41 7.05
C SER A 718 -27.62 34.48 7.06
N SER A 719 -27.29 34.89 5.85
CA SER A 719 -26.68 36.12 5.31
C SER A 719 -26.68 37.44 6.12
N GLU A 720 -25.66 38.25 5.79
CA GLU A 720 -25.64 39.72 5.57
C GLU A 720 -24.81 40.65 6.50
N ILE A 721 -23.72 41.19 5.88
CA ILE A 721 -23.32 42.62 5.74
C ILE A 721 -22.90 43.43 7.00
N ILE A 722 -21.66 43.97 7.02
CA ILE A 722 -21.25 45.40 6.88
C ILE A 722 -19.75 45.60 7.23
N SER A 723 -19.10 46.40 6.39
CA SER A 723 -17.69 46.83 6.21
C SER A 723 -17.28 47.98 7.17
N PRO A 724 -16.31 48.91 6.89
CA PRO A 724 -15.24 49.02 5.87
C PRO A 724 -13.88 49.57 6.39
N ASP A 725 -12.84 49.59 5.52
CA ASP A 725 -12.08 50.81 5.12
C ASP A 725 -10.84 50.41 4.29
N GLU A 726 -10.83 50.70 2.97
CA GLU A 726 -10.17 51.85 2.29
C GLU A 726 -8.84 51.39 1.66
N LYS A 727 -8.44 51.71 0.42
CA LYS A 727 -8.85 52.77 -0.52
C LYS A 727 -8.22 52.54 -1.91
N MET A 728 -8.91 53.08 -2.93
CA MET A 728 -8.44 53.66 -4.22
C MET A 728 -7.91 52.70 -5.32
N ALA A 729 -8.26 52.84 -6.61
CA ALA A 729 -9.00 53.83 -7.41
C ALA A 729 -9.40 53.12 -8.74
N ALA A 730 -10.66 53.12 -9.21
CA ALA A 730 -11.39 54.18 -9.94
C ALA A 730 -11.46 54.00 -11.48
N ILE A 731 -12.70 53.74 -11.95
CA ILE A 731 -13.42 54.45 -13.04
C ILE A 731 -13.00 54.08 -14.50
N THR A 732 -13.84 53.78 -15.51
CA THR A 732 -15.25 53.97 -15.93
C THR A 732 -15.60 52.74 -16.84
N GLY A 733 -16.80 52.16 -16.94
CA GLY A 733 -18.12 52.73 -17.18
C GLY A 733 -18.33 52.99 -18.68
N PHE A 734 -19.05 52.12 -19.42
CA PHE A 734 -19.96 52.46 -20.53
C PHE A 734 -20.66 51.20 -21.09
N SER A 735 -21.99 51.21 -21.07
CA SER A 735 -22.90 50.41 -21.89
C SER A 735 -23.61 51.38 -22.85
N PRO A 736 -23.89 50.97 -24.09
CA PRO A 736 -25.28 50.86 -24.57
C PRO A 736 -25.41 49.70 -25.60
N SER A 737 -26.54 49.27 -26.16
CA SER A 737 -27.98 49.37 -25.97
C SER A 737 -28.64 48.39 -26.97
N LYS A 738 -29.89 48.02 -26.68
CA LYS A 738 -30.83 47.20 -27.46
C LYS A 738 -30.93 47.54 -28.96
N THR A 739 -31.14 46.53 -29.82
CA THR A 739 -32.33 46.37 -30.71
C THR A 739 -32.25 45.09 -31.54
N SER A 740 -33.27 44.23 -31.42
CA SER A 740 -34.14 43.74 -32.51
C SER A 740 -34.72 42.37 -32.15
N HIS A 741 -36.04 42.35 -32.11
CA HIS A 741 -36.90 41.19 -31.99
C HIS A 741 -36.72 40.29 -33.21
N PHE A 742 -36.88 38.96 -33.06
CA PHE A 742 -37.98 38.22 -33.70
C PHE A 742 -38.06 36.80 -33.12
N SER A 743 -39.28 36.47 -32.73
CA SER A 743 -39.84 35.19 -32.30
C SER A 743 -39.87 34.16 -33.42
N TRP A 744 -39.66 32.87 -33.11
CA TRP A 744 -40.71 31.84 -33.26
C TRP A 744 -40.28 30.47 -32.70
N SER A 745 -41.30 29.75 -32.26
CA SER A 745 -41.30 28.45 -31.59
C SER A 745 -41.34 27.29 -32.63
N PRO A 746 -41.28 26.01 -32.18
CA PRO A 746 -40.85 24.87 -32.98
C PRO A 746 -42.02 24.15 -33.66
N GLU A 747 -41.83 23.66 -34.89
CA GLU A 747 -42.58 22.51 -35.41
C GLU A 747 -41.96 21.98 -36.72
N SER A 748 -41.65 20.69 -36.71
CA SER A 748 -41.73 19.69 -37.80
C SER A 748 -40.60 18.67 -37.63
N GLY A 749 -40.98 17.52 -37.08
CA GLY A 749 -40.19 16.31 -37.24
C GLY A 749 -40.33 15.83 -38.68
N ASP A 750 -39.23 15.39 -39.26
CA ASP A 750 -39.23 14.28 -40.18
C ASP A 750 -37.93 13.49 -40.02
N SER A 751 -38.13 12.20 -39.80
CA SER A 751 -37.13 11.15 -39.67
C SER A 751 -36.27 11.03 -40.93
N TYR A 752 -34.94 10.97 -40.76
CA TYR A 752 -34.07 10.28 -41.70
C TYR A 752 -33.05 9.40 -40.99
N ALA A 753 -32.85 8.25 -41.61
CA ALA A 753 -32.37 7.00 -41.06
C ALA A 753 -30.88 6.98 -40.73
N ALA A 754 -30.54 6.01 -39.88
CA ALA A 754 -29.20 5.49 -39.73
C ALA A 754 -28.65 5.05 -41.09
N ASP A 755 -27.68 5.78 -41.62
CA ASP A 755 -26.85 5.34 -42.73
C ASP A 755 -25.37 5.39 -42.33
N SER A 756 -24.74 4.24 -42.55
CA SER A 756 -23.32 3.89 -42.48
C SER A 756 -22.31 5.05 -42.40
N LEU A 757 -21.59 5.15 -41.27
CA LEU A 757 -20.24 5.73 -41.26
C LEU A 757 -19.29 4.72 -41.91
N SER A 758 -19.33 4.70 -43.24
CA SER A 758 -18.29 4.11 -44.07
C SER A 758 -16.97 4.81 -43.76
N ARG A 759 -15.94 4.00 -43.50
CA ARG A 759 -14.55 4.43 -43.30
C ARG A 759 -14.04 5.06 -44.59
N LEU A 760 -14.25 6.36 -44.73
CA LEU A 760 -13.73 7.16 -45.84
C LEU A 760 -12.22 7.32 -45.63
N ASP A 761 -11.43 6.50 -46.32
CA ASP A 761 -9.98 6.69 -46.48
C ASP A 761 -9.73 7.97 -47.28
N ILE A 762 -9.72 9.11 -46.59
CA ILE A 762 -9.35 10.39 -47.18
C ILE A 762 -7.82 10.52 -47.05
N ARG A 763 -7.10 10.31 -48.16
CA ARG A 763 -5.67 10.61 -48.24
C ARG A 763 -5.47 12.11 -48.48
N SER A 764 -4.54 12.70 -47.74
CA SER A 764 -4.04 14.07 -47.95
C SER A 764 -3.35 14.18 -49.34
N PRO A 765 -3.33 15.35 -50.01
CA PRO A 765 -2.61 15.55 -51.27
C PRO A 765 -1.17 15.02 -51.22
N ASP A 766 -0.70 14.47 -52.34
CA ASP A 766 0.49 13.61 -52.47
C ASP A 766 1.83 14.19 -52.00
N ARG A 767 1.90 15.44 -51.53
CA ARG A 767 3.03 16.02 -50.79
C ARG A 767 2.64 17.36 -50.14
N LEU A 768 2.72 17.43 -48.81
CA LEU A 768 2.71 18.69 -48.07
C LEU A 768 4.07 19.40 -48.30
N ALA A 769 4.10 20.41 -49.18
CA ALA A 769 5.33 21.12 -49.60
C ALA A 769 5.74 22.31 -48.71
N GLY A 770 5.05 22.50 -47.57
CA GLY A 770 5.26 23.59 -46.62
C GLY A 770 6.13 23.21 -45.43
N GLU A 771 6.23 24.15 -44.48
CA GLU A 771 7.03 23.97 -43.27
C GLU A 771 6.16 23.53 -42.09
N LEU A 772 6.61 22.47 -41.43
CA LEU A 772 6.04 22.00 -40.17
C LEU A 772 6.79 22.65 -39.01
N HIS A 773 6.07 23.34 -38.15
CA HIS A 773 6.62 24.03 -36.99
C HIS A 773 6.14 23.38 -35.71
N PHE A 774 7.06 22.77 -34.96
CA PHE A 774 6.79 22.24 -33.64
C PHE A 774 6.88 23.35 -32.59
N LEU A 775 5.89 23.39 -31.71
CA LEU A 775 5.85 24.29 -30.56
C LEU A 775 6.26 23.57 -29.27
N ASP A 776 6.44 22.26 -29.38
CA ASP A 776 6.81 21.33 -28.33
C ASP A 776 7.98 20.47 -28.82
N GLU A 777 9.07 20.46 -28.06
CA GLU A 777 10.29 19.69 -28.40
C GLU A 777 10.12 18.18 -28.22
N THR A 778 9.01 17.73 -27.60
CA THR A 778 8.76 16.30 -27.36
C THR A 778 8.19 15.56 -28.57
N ILE A 779 7.79 16.27 -29.63
CA ILE A 779 7.30 15.66 -30.87
C ILE A 779 8.17 16.07 -32.07
N SER A 780 8.54 15.09 -32.90
CA SER A 780 9.25 15.33 -34.15
C SER A 780 8.82 14.30 -35.18
N PHE A 781 8.32 14.76 -36.32
CA PHE A 781 7.98 13.96 -37.49
C PHE A 781 8.10 14.82 -38.74
N LYS A 782 8.17 14.20 -39.92
CA LYS A 782 8.27 14.93 -41.18
C LYS A 782 6.88 15.26 -41.75
N ALA A 783 6.78 16.30 -42.59
CA ALA A 783 5.51 16.64 -43.24
C ALA A 783 4.98 15.49 -44.11
N GLU A 784 5.88 14.67 -44.68
CA GLU A 784 5.53 13.47 -45.45
C GLU A 784 4.94 12.35 -44.59
N GLU A 785 5.35 12.25 -43.32
CA GLU A 785 4.77 11.29 -42.37
C GLU A 785 3.35 11.72 -42.00
N LEU A 786 3.14 13.02 -41.78
CA LEU A 786 1.81 13.58 -41.51
C LEU A 786 0.86 13.43 -42.72
N SER A 787 1.36 13.60 -43.95
CA SER A 787 0.52 13.47 -45.16
C SER A 787 0.10 12.03 -45.44
N LYS A 788 0.91 11.05 -45.02
CA LYS A 788 0.62 9.61 -45.19
C LYS A 788 -0.21 9.03 -44.05
N ALA A 789 -0.29 9.73 -42.93
CA ALA A 789 -1.03 9.29 -41.75
C ALA A 789 -2.51 9.01 -42.08
N PRO A 790 -3.06 7.84 -41.70
CA PRO A 790 -4.50 7.60 -41.76
C PRO A 790 -5.25 8.69 -41.01
N ALA A 791 -6.23 9.31 -41.67
CA ALA A 791 -6.99 10.45 -41.16
C ALA A 791 -8.49 10.13 -41.09
N GLU A 792 -9.07 10.21 -39.90
CA GLU A 792 -10.51 10.04 -39.67
C GLU A 792 -11.15 11.39 -39.36
N VAL A 793 -12.28 11.73 -39.98
CA VAL A 793 -12.95 13.03 -39.74
C VAL A 793 -13.58 13.04 -38.36
N LEU A 794 -13.15 13.98 -37.50
CA LEU A 794 -13.71 14.18 -36.16
C LEU A 794 -14.88 15.16 -36.15
N GLY A 795 -14.87 16.16 -37.03
CA GLY A 795 -15.92 17.16 -37.12
C GLY A 795 -15.56 18.37 -37.98
N ARG A 796 -16.57 19.15 -38.36
CA ARG A 796 -16.44 20.37 -39.17
C ARG A 796 -16.96 21.57 -38.39
N SER A 797 -16.24 22.69 -38.44
CA SER A 797 -16.66 23.97 -37.86
C SER A 797 -16.52 25.11 -38.89
N SER A 798 -16.99 26.31 -38.54
CA SER A 798 -16.80 27.53 -39.33
C SER A 798 -15.33 27.82 -39.63
N HIS A 799 -14.42 27.37 -38.76
CA HIS A 799 -12.98 27.61 -38.85
C HIS A 799 -12.20 26.50 -39.58
N GLY A 800 -12.84 25.36 -39.93
CA GLY A 800 -12.14 24.26 -40.60
C GLY A 800 -12.65 22.86 -40.29
N THR A 801 -11.95 21.84 -40.80
CA THR A 801 -12.26 20.42 -40.56
C THR A 801 -11.19 19.81 -39.66
N SER A 802 -11.61 19.08 -38.63
CA SER A 802 -10.70 18.38 -37.72
C SER A 802 -10.64 16.91 -38.05
N TYR A 803 -9.43 16.35 -38.07
CA TYR A 803 -9.14 14.96 -38.36
C TYR A 803 -8.35 14.35 -37.20
N ARG A 804 -8.57 13.06 -36.94
CA ARG A 804 -7.69 12.24 -36.13
C ARG A 804 -6.64 11.65 -37.04
N ALA A 805 -5.39 12.03 -36.87
CA ALA A 805 -4.25 11.43 -37.55
C ALA A 805 -3.55 10.42 -36.63
N THR A 806 -3.20 9.26 -37.19
CA THR A 806 -2.38 8.25 -36.50
C THR A 806 -1.04 8.16 -37.21
N LEU A 807 0.05 8.53 -36.53
CA LEU A 807 1.40 8.43 -37.10
C LEU A 807 1.96 7.01 -36.93
N ASP A 808 2.95 6.65 -37.75
CA ASP A 808 3.59 5.33 -37.74
C ASP A 808 4.29 4.98 -36.41
N ASN A 809 4.67 6.00 -35.63
CA ASN A 809 5.25 5.86 -34.28
C ASN A 809 4.20 5.64 -33.17
N GLY A 810 2.92 5.51 -33.52
CA GLY A 810 1.82 5.32 -32.58
C GLY A 810 1.27 6.61 -31.96
N LEU A 811 1.75 7.79 -32.38
CA LEU A 811 1.24 9.07 -31.90
C LEU A 811 -0.12 9.40 -32.54
N PHE A 812 -1.11 9.71 -31.71
CA PHE A 812 -2.42 10.21 -32.14
C PHE A 812 -2.48 11.73 -32.02
N LEU A 813 -2.86 12.40 -33.10
CA LEU A 813 -2.98 13.85 -33.16
C LEU A 813 -4.37 14.26 -33.66
N THR A 814 -4.86 15.38 -33.14
CA THR A 814 -5.92 16.14 -33.82
C THR A 814 -5.27 17.10 -34.80
N VAL A 815 -5.58 16.93 -36.08
CA VAL A 815 -5.13 17.80 -37.17
C VAL A 815 -6.31 18.63 -37.63
N LYS A 816 -6.32 19.92 -37.33
CA LYS A 816 -7.36 20.83 -37.81
C LYS A 816 -6.89 21.55 -39.07
N TRP A 817 -7.57 21.26 -40.17
CA TRP A 817 -7.40 21.91 -41.46
C TRP A 817 -8.21 23.20 -41.48
N LEU A 818 -7.54 24.35 -41.52
CA LEU A 818 -8.19 25.66 -41.46
C LEU A 818 -8.84 26.04 -42.80
N ARG A 819 -10.00 26.71 -42.72
CA ARG A 819 -10.66 27.30 -43.88
C ARG A 819 -9.89 28.53 -44.37
N GLU A 820 -9.99 28.82 -45.66
CA GLU A 820 -9.46 30.04 -46.27
C GLU A 820 -9.95 31.31 -45.54
N GLY A 821 -9.07 32.29 -45.39
CA GLY A 821 -9.35 33.56 -44.70
C GLY A 821 -9.33 33.51 -43.17
N VAL A 822 -9.25 32.33 -42.54
CA VAL A 822 -9.21 32.19 -41.06
C VAL A 822 -7.81 32.47 -40.51
N ALA A 823 -6.77 32.05 -41.22
CA ALA A 823 -5.40 32.23 -40.75
C ALA A 823 -4.91 33.68 -40.96
N LYS A 824 -4.49 34.33 -39.89
CA LYS A 824 -3.77 35.62 -39.92
C LYS A 824 -2.45 35.51 -40.69
N PRO A 825 -1.83 36.64 -41.10
CA PRO A 825 -0.50 36.64 -41.72
C PRO A 825 0.53 35.85 -40.87
N ARG A 826 1.46 35.16 -41.54
CA ARG A 826 2.39 34.17 -40.94
C ARG A 826 3.01 34.60 -39.60
N LYS A 827 3.47 35.85 -39.50
CA LYS A 827 4.11 36.39 -38.27
C LYS A 827 3.15 36.47 -37.09
N GLU A 828 1.92 36.89 -37.32
CA GLU A 828 0.89 37.00 -36.29
C GLU A 828 0.40 35.62 -35.88
N PHE A 829 0.15 34.75 -36.86
CA PHE A 829 -0.24 33.36 -36.60
C PHE A 829 0.79 32.62 -35.75
N ALA A 830 2.09 32.73 -36.10
CA ALA A 830 3.16 32.11 -35.33
C ALA A 830 3.26 32.67 -33.90
N LYS A 831 3.09 33.99 -33.72
CA LYS A 831 3.10 34.64 -32.40
C LYS A 831 1.93 34.18 -31.54
N GLU A 832 0.76 34.01 -32.13
CA GLU A 832 -0.45 33.54 -31.46
C GLU A 832 -0.33 32.05 -31.10
N ALA A 833 0.07 31.21 -32.06
CA ALA A 833 0.31 29.80 -31.82
C ALA A 833 1.33 29.56 -30.69
N LYS A 834 2.42 30.34 -30.66
CA LYS A 834 3.42 30.28 -29.57
C LYS A 834 2.86 30.71 -28.22
N LYS A 835 1.91 31.66 -28.17
CA LYS A 835 1.21 32.02 -26.92
C LYS A 835 0.32 30.88 -26.45
N PHE A 836 -0.47 30.28 -27.35
CA PHE A 836 -1.36 29.18 -27.02
C PHE A 836 -0.63 27.91 -26.57
N ALA A 837 0.53 27.62 -27.15
CA ALA A 837 1.37 26.50 -26.69
C ALA A 837 1.87 26.65 -25.25
N ASN A 838 1.93 27.88 -24.73
CA ASN A 838 2.35 28.15 -23.35
C ASN A 838 1.19 28.16 -22.34
N ILE A 839 -0.07 28.04 -22.79
CA ILE A 839 -1.22 27.99 -21.89
C ILE A 839 -1.29 26.60 -21.28
N ARG A 840 -1.02 26.52 -19.97
CA ARG A 840 -1.19 25.30 -19.18
C ARG A 840 -2.48 25.41 -18.38
N HIS A 841 -3.52 24.71 -18.82
CA HIS A 841 -4.79 24.67 -18.12
C HIS A 841 -5.47 23.30 -18.33
N PRO A 842 -6.04 22.67 -17.29
CA PRO A 842 -6.59 21.30 -17.37
C PRO A 842 -7.74 21.15 -18.38
N ASN A 843 -8.40 22.25 -18.75
CA ASN A 843 -9.50 22.28 -19.72
C ASN A 843 -9.12 22.79 -21.12
N VAL A 844 -7.84 23.04 -21.39
CA VAL A 844 -7.37 23.51 -22.70
C VAL A 844 -6.47 22.45 -23.31
N VAL A 845 -6.74 22.10 -24.57
CA VAL A 845 -5.93 21.12 -25.31
C VAL A 845 -4.60 21.76 -25.70
N GLY A 846 -3.50 21.10 -25.36
CA GLY A 846 -2.16 21.56 -25.71
C GLY A 846 -1.97 21.64 -27.22
N LEU A 847 -1.53 22.80 -27.70
CA LEU A 847 -1.13 22.99 -29.08
C LEU A 847 0.30 22.47 -29.27
N ARG A 848 0.48 21.45 -30.10
CA ARG A 848 1.77 20.79 -30.31
C ARG A 848 2.56 21.37 -31.48
N GLY A 849 1.86 21.94 -32.47
CA GLY A 849 2.51 22.57 -33.61
C GLY A 849 1.52 23.11 -34.63
N TYR A 850 2.05 23.59 -35.74
CA TYR A 850 1.27 23.98 -36.89
C TYR A 850 2.04 23.72 -38.19
N TYR A 851 1.31 23.51 -39.28
CA TYR A 851 1.88 23.40 -40.62
C TYR A 851 1.52 24.63 -41.43
N TRP A 852 2.53 25.21 -42.08
CA TRP A 852 2.40 26.39 -42.93
C TRP A 852 2.74 26.04 -44.39
N GLY A 853 1.72 25.71 -45.17
CA GLY A 853 1.83 25.40 -46.59
C GLY A 853 2.06 26.61 -47.50
N PRO A 854 2.47 26.38 -48.75
CA PRO A 854 2.62 27.43 -49.78
C PRO A 854 1.30 28.13 -50.13
N THR A 855 0.16 27.44 -50.07
CA THR A 855 -1.16 28.00 -50.44
C THR A 855 -1.95 28.45 -49.20
N GLN A 856 -2.92 29.37 -49.36
CA GLN A 856 -3.79 29.79 -48.26
C GLN A 856 -4.67 28.65 -47.72
N HIS A 857 -4.86 27.61 -48.53
CA HIS A 857 -5.69 26.44 -48.20
C HIS A 857 -4.91 25.43 -47.37
N GLU A 858 -3.60 25.54 -47.27
CA GLU A 858 -2.74 24.57 -46.60
C GLU A 858 -2.23 25.12 -45.26
N LYS A 859 -3.14 25.24 -44.30
CA LYS A 859 -2.84 25.70 -42.94
C LYS A 859 -3.42 24.71 -41.96
N LEU A 860 -2.56 24.05 -41.18
CA LEU A 860 -2.98 23.03 -40.23
C LEU A 860 -2.55 23.42 -38.82
N ILE A 861 -3.40 23.07 -37.86
CA ILE A 861 -3.13 23.15 -36.42
C ILE A 861 -3.02 21.73 -35.89
N LEU A 862 -1.99 21.45 -35.10
CA LEU A 862 -1.69 20.14 -34.52
C LEU A 862 -1.87 20.23 -33.00
N SER A 863 -2.79 19.47 -32.45
CA SER A 863 -3.01 19.39 -31.00
C SER A 863 -3.12 17.95 -30.55
N ASP A 864 -3.09 17.75 -29.23
CA ASP A 864 -3.33 16.43 -28.67
C ASP A 864 -4.66 15.85 -29.15
N TYR A 865 -4.64 14.55 -29.44
CA TYR A 865 -5.87 13.81 -29.67
C TYR A 865 -6.54 13.48 -28.34
N ILE A 866 -7.83 13.79 -28.25
CA ILE A 866 -8.69 13.40 -27.13
C ILE A 866 -9.64 12.33 -27.64
N SER A 867 -9.59 11.15 -27.00
CA SER A 867 -10.48 10.00 -27.26
C SER A 867 -11.97 10.41 -27.14
N PRO A 868 -12.91 9.78 -27.87
CA PRO A 868 -14.16 10.43 -28.23
C PRO A 868 -15.04 10.81 -27.04
N GLY A 869 -15.51 12.05 -27.11
CA GLY A 869 -16.56 12.67 -26.31
C GLY A 869 -16.86 14.03 -26.93
N SER A 870 -17.66 14.06 -28.00
CA SER A 870 -17.98 15.32 -28.66
C SER A 870 -19.06 16.06 -27.86
N LEU A 871 -18.92 17.36 -27.69
CA LEU A 871 -19.96 18.21 -27.09
C LEU A 871 -21.31 18.04 -27.83
N ALA A 872 -21.29 17.78 -29.14
CA ALA A 872 -22.48 17.52 -29.93
C ALA A 872 -23.19 16.22 -29.48
N SER A 873 -22.46 15.16 -29.17
CA SER A 873 -23.02 13.90 -28.65
C SER A 873 -23.70 14.10 -27.28
N PHE A 874 -23.17 15.03 -26.47
CA PHE A 874 -23.74 15.39 -25.17
C PHE A 874 -24.96 16.32 -25.30
N LEU A 875 -24.91 17.30 -26.21
CA LEU A 875 -25.97 18.29 -26.42
C LEU A 875 -27.20 17.73 -27.15
N TYR A 876 -27.02 16.76 -28.05
CA TYR A 876 -28.13 16.18 -28.82
C TYR A 876 -28.61 14.81 -28.31
N GLY A 877 -27.94 14.24 -27.30
CA GLY A 877 -28.19 12.89 -26.79
C GLY A 877 -28.96 12.78 -25.46
N ILE A 878 -29.25 13.88 -24.76
CA ILE A 878 -29.79 13.82 -23.39
C ILE A 878 -31.00 14.76 -23.24
N THR A 879 -32.20 14.20 -23.34
CA THR A 879 -33.40 14.78 -22.72
C THR A 879 -33.37 14.44 -21.22
N GLY A 880 -32.84 15.35 -20.39
CA GLY A 880 -32.87 15.23 -18.93
C GLY A 880 -31.71 15.98 -18.29
N LEU A 881 -32.04 16.99 -17.48
CA LEU A 881 -31.08 17.83 -16.75
C LEU A 881 -29.96 17.03 -16.07
N TYR A 882 -28.70 17.33 -16.40
CA TYR A 882 -27.59 17.59 -15.46
C TYR A 882 -26.47 18.31 -16.22
N ILE A 883 -26.24 19.59 -15.90
CA ILE A 883 -25.13 20.37 -16.46
C ILE A 883 -23.84 19.93 -15.73
N LEU A 884 -23.02 19.13 -16.40
CA LEU A 884 -21.64 18.83 -16.00
C LEU A 884 -20.66 19.52 -16.95
N SER A 885 -19.58 20.02 -16.37
CA SER A 885 -18.58 20.93 -16.95
C SER A 885 -18.11 20.51 -18.35
N CYS A 886 -18.50 21.28 -19.37
CA CYS A 886 -18.00 21.10 -20.73
C CYS A 886 -16.63 21.78 -20.88
N LYS A 887 -15.62 21.04 -21.35
CA LYS A 887 -14.40 21.67 -21.89
C LYS A 887 -14.78 22.43 -23.16
N VAL A 888 -14.78 23.76 -23.06
CA VAL A 888 -15.07 24.65 -24.20
C VAL A 888 -13.86 24.66 -25.13
N PHE A 889 -14.12 24.41 -26.42
CA PHE A 889 -13.16 24.72 -27.47
C PHE A 889 -13.00 26.24 -27.56
N CYS A 890 -11.86 26.79 -27.12
CA CYS A 890 -11.43 28.11 -27.56
C CYS A 890 -10.42 27.93 -28.71
N CYS A 891 -10.94 27.93 -29.94
CA CYS A 891 -10.18 28.21 -31.16
C CYS A 891 -11.03 29.02 -32.13
#